data_AF-A0A8H4RDZ2-F1
#
_entry.id   AF-A0A8H4RDZ2-F1
#
_cell.length_a   1.000
_cell.length_b   1.000
_cell.length_c   1.000
_cell.angle_alpha   90.00
_cell.angle_beta   90.00
_cell.angle_gamma   90.00
#
_symmetry.space_group_name_H-M   'P 1'
#
loop_
_entity.id
_entity.type
_entity.pdbx_description
1 polymer ?
#
loop_
_entity_poly.entity_id
_entity_poly.type
_entity_poly.pdbx_seq_one_letter_code
_entity_poly.pdbx_strand_id
1 'polypeptide(L)'
;MSLPNYFTSRTILLALASLVAIASAFSLENDDQHPLHAHTNSNFSVGFSLQSSYGAAAVIFEGVDGTLETYTRIYEPGYLYQQVMTKLSLQSSQHVAPPYENDGEYWADQPRKGARMALKTLGLPASYEVGVLAQVIQHLRSQLEFDFGISLSEAVFTSSHLLALYQDDLEDAAENVGIKYVAPRWQFKPILWETATAYAGHGLGMCQHWRDETRCREENTQLPETTVLAVHYSRNALTVSLAEIQTAFDTWEPDYRRVENFTLGGDAIPGYPSSNEYWANVKETLLEIMDKYPLFARPNIVMVTGDMAYGYFMEFLKETLYDYLGRHWEVTRSPTMDGKETGSTPPAPEINGFIPLVTVVGFHHARGPEVESWYGVEEGVDPAADNDWPLLPFMALSDGAHASSEDFSYFTLLRPARGSLPATSLFGISCTRQMDASLLINRPADVTRSTVQKAVVVIADSPQFFGMLRERLSVVTSAWFAQKEFTDTEILKRFQDSLKEEKERGVGLAEEDREEYLGMSLRELVREFRWQTLVLFKCCLLQPKMLFFGSRCERLCMMQFSLISLIPGLIRNLQDCADPDLDSYEKQLVKPTSLKTSDRSSLLSYMGLPLQIFGKGSLFGPYTPLQQLDILADYGTKSYIVGSTNSLLLQQKDRYSDILINLDEMTINITSSSLRSALTLSAADRRWMDFITQSVNDTWDESNPGRPKTMGYVGSEEFIRLQFEEYLLSLISAVKCHNYLNHHAHNPKAMLPQVEGDPSSDFGNDWIEAWTRSENYRIWERNTDSHLFDIVEPKHPCAGGLTIDDVQRRIAEQVKEFHLDERFAVGKEVLGRNLQAGREKASTVFNKLYADMEALKESQRRKHEEARREAEKDGTPMPSPGFAPDLNGAKQTVQSVSSKAGAYIGSWGTWMGEKRKTGWGRAAAPHKGKENTPSPPRSMRNGKSTDTARSTSMDDRPKTGQSYEESIFDAEGNEGNGSVKEVKRADIVHSHRPHPSKFHEEMNDFIDAPKDITKVIPRDAPKSTTVVVPDVVVVEESKKWEETIPNKADPAERTSAVAEAVEDATATPISP
;
A
#
# COMPACT_ATOMS: atom_id res chain seq x y z
N MET A 1 18.32 8.35 79.58
CA MET A 1 18.89 9.70 79.43
C MET A 1 20.20 9.56 78.68
N SER A 2 20.14 9.57 77.35
CA SER A 2 21.31 9.33 76.48
C SER A 2 21.01 9.74 75.03
N LEU A 3 21.55 10.89 74.64
CA LEU A 3 21.88 11.30 73.27
C LEU A 3 23.41 11.51 73.29
N PRO A 4 24.16 11.25 72.20
CA PRO A 4 23.89 11.84 70.88
C PRO A 4 24.10 10.90 69.67
N ASN A 5 23.84 11.44 68.46
CA ASN A 5 24.63 11.29 67.22
C ASN A 5 23.86 11.75 65.97
N TYR A 6 22.53 11.92 66.06
CA TYR A 6 21.68 12.19 64.89
C TYR A 6 21.76 13.61 64.29
N PHE A 7 22.37 14.58 64.98
CA PHE A 7 22.44 15.96 64.51
C PHE A 7 23.60 16.22 63.53
N THR A 8 24.78 15.67 63.78
CA THR A 8 25.98 15.94 62.96
C THR A 8 25.78 15.51 61.51
N SER A 9 25.28 14.30 61.26
CA SER A 9 25.05 13.82 59.89
C SER A 9 23.99 14.61 59.13
N ARG A 10 22.95 15.15 59.80
CA ARG A 10 21.96 16.01 59.15
C ARG A 10 22.51 17.38 58.80
N THR A 11 23.32 17.98 59.67
CA THR A 11 24.00 19.25 59.36
C THR A 11 25.02 19.06 58.24
N ILE A 12 25.73 17.93 58.19
CA ILE A 12 26.66 17.60 57.09
C ILE A 12 25.90 17.33 55.78
N LEU A 13 24.78 16.61 55.79
CA LEU A 13 23.97 16.40 54.58
C LEU A 13 23.36 17.71 54.05
N LEU A 14 22.88 18.58 54.94
CA LEU A 14 22.36 19.89 54.55
C LEU A 14 23.48 20.84 54.08
N ALA A 15 24.67 20.79 54.69
CA ALA A 15 25.83 21.53 54.22
C ALA A 15 26.34 21.02 52.87
N LEU A 16 26.31 19.71 52.61
CA LEU A 16 26.63 19.12 51.30
C LEU A 16 25.56 19.43 50.25
N ALA A 17 24.27 19.34 50.59
CA ALA A 17 23.18 19.75 49.69
C ALA A 17 23.24 21.25 49.38
N SER A 18 23.56 22.08 50.38
CA SER A 18 23.82 23.51 50.18
C SER A 18 25.09 23.74 49.35
N LEU A 19 26.17 23.00 49.56
CA LEU A 19 27.39 23.11 48.74
C LEU A 19 27.19 22.62 47.30
N VAL A 20 26.33 21.63 47.06
CA VAL A 20 25.94 21.22 45.70
C VAL A 20 25.02 22.25 45.05
N ALA A 21 24.04 22.79 45.78
CA ALA A 21 23.17 23.86 45.29
C ALA A 21 23.94 25.18 45.05
N ILE A 22 24.94 25.48 45.89
CA ILE A 22 25.86 26.60 45.73
C ILE A 22 26.83 26.33 44.58
N ALA A 23 27.36 25.10 44.42
CA ALA A 23 28.18 24.76 43.27
C ALA A 23 27.40 24.87 41.96
N SER A 24 26.14 24.42 41.90
CA SER A 24 25.29 24.59 40.71
C SER A 24 24.87 26.05 40.49
N ALA A 25 24.68 26.84 41.56
CA ALA A 25 24.41 28.27 41.45
C ALA A 25 25.65 29.12 41.09
N PHE A 26 26.86 28.63 41.37
CA PHE A 26 28.12 29.19 40.87
C PHE A 26 28.60 28.55 39.57
N SER A 27 27.90 27.54 39.05
CA SER A 27 27.97 27.08 37.64
C SER A 27 26.97 27.80 36.74
N LEU A 28 26.39 28.94 37.19
CA LEU A 28 25.59 29.84 36.35
C LEU A 28 26.45 30.76 35.46
N GLU A 29 27.77 30.71 35.56
CA GLU A 29 28.69 31.14 34.51
C GLU A 29 29.16 29.90 33.74
N ASN A 30 28.28 29.37 32.88
CA ASN A 30 28.61 28.31 31.93
C ASN A 30 29.32 28.94 30.71
N ASP A 31 30.53 29.46 30.97
CA ASP A 31 31.24 30.43 30.11
C ASP A 31 31.49 29.88 28.69
N ASP A 32 31.58 28.56 28.51
CA ASP A 32 31.71 27.89 27.20
C ASP A 32 30.51 28.11 26.24
N GLN A 33 29.38 28.66 26.71
CA GLN A 33 28.36 29.25 25.83
C GLN A 33 28.82 30.62 25.31
N HIS A 34 29.89 30.61 24.51
CA HIS A 34 30.28 31.69 23.59
C HIS A 34 29.60 31.50 22.22
N PRO A 35 28.69 32.41 21.79
CA PRO A 35 28.28 32.53 20.38
C PRO A 35 29.30 33.21 19.46
N LEU A 36 29.13 32.94 18.15
CA LEU A 36 29.69 33.63 16.98
C LEU A 36 31.21 33.86 16.89
N HIS A 37 31.98 33.26 17.79
CA HIS A 37 33.17 32.54 17.34
C HIS A 37 32.76 31.11 16.96
N ALA A 38 32.27 30.98 15.73
CA ALA A 38 32.50 29.75 14.98
C ALA A 38 34.00 29.43 15.01
N HIS A 39 34.37 28.15 14.92
CA HIS A 39 35.79 27.78 14.80
C HIS A 39 36.42 28.61 13.67
N THR A 40 37.51 29.32 13.94
CA THR A 40 38.12 30.30 13.03
C THR A 40 38.75 29.69 11.76
N ASN A 41 38.44 28.42 11.49
CA ASN A 41 38.87 27.60 10.36
C ASN A 41 37.69 26.93 9.61
N SER A 42 36.43 27.02 10.08
CA SER A 42 35.28 26.42 9.39
C SER A 42 34.65 27.39 8.40
N ASN A 43 34.68 27.04 7.10
CA ASN A 43 34.14 27.83 6.01
C ASN A 43 32.66 27.54 5.71
N PHE A 44 31.89 27.09 6.71
CA PHE A 44 30.48 26.76 6.54
C PHE A 44 29.66 27.01 7.82
N SER A 45 28.34 26.98 7.70
CA SER A 45 27.37 27.08 8.81
C SER A 45 26.15 26.20 8.52
N VAL A 46 25.53 25.63 9.57
CA VAL A 46 24.39 24.70 9.43
C VAL A 46 23.20 25.12 10.27
N GLY A 47 22.01 24.98 9.69
CA GLY A 47 20.72 25.06 10.38
C GLY A 47 19.90 23.79 10.18
N PHE A 48 19.15 23.39 11.21
CA PHE A 48 18.13 22.33 11.16
C PHE A 48 16.74 22.92 11.45
N SER A 49 15.70 22.35 10.85
CA SER A 49 14.32 22.80 10.98
C SER A 49 13.39 21.62 11.23
N LEU A 50 12.61 21.69 12.31
CA LEU A 50 11.68 20.67 12.76
C LEU A 50 10.25 21.13 12.46
N GLN A 51 9.74 20.76 11.28
CA GLN A 51 8.41 21.13 10.80
C GLN A 51 7.35 20.10 11.18
N SER A 52 6.07 20.46 11.18
CA SER A 52 4.98 19.64 11.72
C SER A 52 4.84 18.23 11.11
N SER A 53 5.31 18.03 9.88
CA SER A 53 5.36 16.73 9.19
C SER A 53 6.75 16.27 8.76
N TYR A 54 7.72 17.19 8.57
CA TYR A 54 9.05 16.88 8.03
C TYR A 54 10.20 17.53 8.81
N GLY A 55 11.42 16.99 8.64
CA GLY A 55 12.66 17.65 9.02
C GLY A 55 13.37 18.24 7.81
N ALA A 56 13.98 19.41 7.96
CA ALA A 56 14.83 20.01 6.93
C ALA A 56 16.18 20.45 7.50
N ALA A 57 17.18 20.55 6.63
CA ALA A 57 18.49 21.09 6.97
C ALA A 57 19.03 21.98 5.85
N ALA A 58 19.84 22.96 6.23
CA ALA A 58 20.56 23.83 5.31
C ALA A 58 22.03 23.94 5.74
N VAL A 59 22.94 23.79 4.78
CA VAL A 59 24.36 24.12 4.95
C VAL A 59 24.70 25.27 4.01
N ILE A 60 25.38 26.30 4.54
CA ILE A 60 25.87 27.44 3.77
C ILE A 60 27.40 27.38 3.80
N PHE A 61 28.03 27.27 2.63
CA PHE A 61 29.48 27.38 2.47
C PHE A 61 29.87 28.80 2.08
N GLU A 62 31.05 29.24 2.52
CA GLU A 62 31.65 30.51 2.10
C GLU A 62 32.86 30.28 1.19
N GLY A 63 32.85 30.92 0.03
CA GLY A 63 33.93 30.95 -0.94
C GLY A 63 35.08 31.88 -0.54
N VAL A 64 36.25 31.70 -1.17
CA VAL A 64 37.47 32.48 -0.88
C VAL A 64 37.32 33.97 -1.25
N ASP A 65 36.31 34.31 -2.05
CA ASP A 65 35.91 35.66 -2.45
C ASP A 65 34.77 36.24 -1.58
N GLY A 66 34.27 35.49 -0.59
CA GLY A 66 33.14 35.87 0.26
C GLY A 66 31.76 35.59 -0.35
N THR A 67 31.67 34.83 -1.45
CA THR A 67 30.39 34.30 -1.94
C THR A 67 29.81 33.25 -1.00
N LEU A 68 28.48 33.16 -0.93
CA LEU A 68 27.77 32.18 -0.10
C LEU A 68 27.02 31.17 -0.97
N GLU A 69 27.21 29.88 -0.70
CA GLU A 69 26.55 28.77 -1.40
C GLU A 69 25.73 27.91 -0.44
N THR A 70 24.40 28.03 -0.53
CA THR A 70 23.45 27.26 0.28
C THR A 70 23.06 25.95 -0.41
N TYR A 71 23.06 24.86 0.35
CA TYR A 71 22.53 23.56 -0.04
C TYR A 71 21.53 23.08 1.01
N THR A 72 20.41 22.50 0.59
CA THR A 72 19.35 22.01 1.48
C THR A 72 19.17 20.49 1.42
N ARG A 73 18.61 19.93 2.49
CA ARG A 73 18.11 18.56 2.58
C ARG A 73 16.75 18.55 3.27
N ILE A 74 15.89 17.62 2.87
CA ILE A 74 14.61 17.32 3.50
C ILE A 74 14.63 15.83 3.85
N TYR A 75 14.06 15.50 5.01
CA TYR A 75 13.83 14.15 5.48
C TYR A 75 12.39 14.09 5.97
N GLU A 76 11.61 13.12 5.49
CA GLU A 76 10.24 12.87 5.94
C GLU A 76 10.24 11.73 6.98
N PRO A 77 10.27 12.04 8.29
CA PRO A 77 10.23 11.03 9.33
C PRO A 77 8.81 10.49 9.49
N GLY A 78 8.69 9.17 9.56
CA GLY A 78 7.39 8.51 9.68
C GLY A 78 6.62 8.85 10.96
N TYR A 79 5.36 8.40 10.98
CA TYR A 79 4.29 8.61 11.96
C TYR A 79 4.67 8.86 13.45
N LEU A 80 5.75 8.27 13.99
CA LEU A 80 6.20 8.54 15.36
C LEU A 80 6.62 10.01 15.58
N TYR A 81 7.25 10.65 14.59
CA TYR A 81 7.57 12.07 14.64
C TYR A 81 6.31 12.94 14.55
N GLN A 82 5.43 12.64 13.60
CA GLN A 82 4.13 13.31 13.44
C GLN A 82 3.27 13.22 14.72
N GLN A 83 3.29 12.07 15.40
CA GLN A 83 2.66 11.89 16.72
C GLN A 83 3.31 12.76 17.79
N VAL A 84 4.64 12.93 17.79
CA VAL A 84 5.33 13.81 18.73
C VAL A 84 5.01 15.28 18.44
N MET A 85 5.02 15.73 17.19
CA MET A 85 4.62 17.10 16.83
C MET A 85 3.16 17.38 17.23
N THR A 86 2.23 16.50 16.86
CA THR A 86 0.81 16.59 17.26
C THR A 86 0.63 16.51 18.79
N LYS A 87 1.46 15.76 19.51
CA LYS A 87 1.42 15.72 20.99
C LYS A 87 1.92 17.03 21.59
N LEU A 88 2.99 17.61 21.05
CA LEU A 88 3.61 18.84 21.56
C LEU A 88 2.78 20.11 21.26
N SER A 89 1.83 20.06 20.33
CA SER A 89 0.85 21.15 20.14
C SER A 89 -0.36 21.07 21.09
N LEU A 90 -0.57 19.98 21.83
CA LEU A 90 -1.65 19.87 22.80
C LEU A 90 -1.33 20.62 24.10
N GLN A 91 -2.27 21.48 24.54
CA GLN A 91 -2.21 22.14 25.85
C GLN A 91 -2.08 21.15 27.02
N SER A 92 -2.63 19.92 26.89
CA SER A 92 -2.52 18.86 27.89
C SER A 92 -1.11 18.24 28.01
N SER A 93 -0.19 18.54 27.09
CA SER A 93 1.22 18.16 27.16
C SER A 93 2.08 19.21 27.87
N GLN A 94 1.55 20.39 28.20
CA GLN A 94 2.32 21.45 28.85
C GLN A 94 2.74 21.07 30.28
N HIS A 95 3.89 21.60 30.70
CA HIS A 95 4.45 21.42 32.04
C HIS A 95 5.14 22.70 32.51
N VAL A 96 5.35 22.83 33.82
CA VAL A 96 6.11 23.95 34.40
C VAL A 96 7.54 23.95 33.81
N ALA A 97 7.96 25.08 33.25
CA ALA A 97 9.25 25.27 32.60
C ALA A 97 9.77 26.71 32.81
N PRO A 98 11.07 27.00 32.59
CA PRO A 98 11.58 28.37 32.63
C PRO A 98 11.02 29.23 31.47
N PRO A 99 10.83 30.55 31.66
CA PRO A 99 11.02 31.29 32.90
C PRO A 99 9.87 31.05 33.90
N TYR A 100 10.21 30.74 35.15
CA TYR A 100 9.24 30.55 36.22
C TYR A 100 8.77 31.91 36.75
N GLU A 101 7.48 32.06 37.06
CA GLU A 101 6.95 33.28 37.69
C GLU A 101 7.34 33.38 39.18
N ASN A 102 7.65 32.25 39.82
CA ASN A 102 7.95 32.16 41.25
C ASN A 102 8.79 30.94 41.64
N ASP A 103 9.37 30.99 42.85
CA ASP A 103 10.14 29.88 43.45
C ASP A 103 9.36 28.56 43.52
N GLY A 104 8.03 28.60 43.65
CA GLY A 104 7.19 27.41 43.75
C GLY A 104 7.23 26.55 42.49
N GLU A 105 7.15 27.20 41.33
CA GLU A 105 7.32 26.58 40.01
C GLU A 105 8.75 26.05 39.81
N TYR A 106 9.77 26.83 40.19
CA TYR A 106 11.16 26.36 40.18
C TYR A 106 11.31 25.05 40.95
N TRP A 107 10.73 24.93 42.15
CA TRP A 107 10.78 23.70 42.96
C TRP A 107 9.89 22.58 42.42
N ALA A 108 8.78 22.90 41.76
CA ALA A 108 7.88 21.92 41.14
C ALA A 108 8.50 21.23 39.91
N ASP A 109 9.39 21.91 39.18
CA ASP A 109 10.07 21.36 37.99
C ASP A 109 11.34 20.52 38.30
N GLN A 110 11.91 20.65 39.51
CA GLN A 110 13.13 19.89 39.89
C GLN A 110 13.02 18.36 39.71
N PRO A 111 11.87 17.69 39.97
CA PRO A 111 11.73 16.26 39.71
C PRO A 111 11.82 15.90 38.22
N ARG A 112 11.27 16.73 37.31
CA ARG A 112 11.38 16.52 35.85
C ARG A 112 12.84 16.69 35.42
N LYS A 113 13.48 17.78 35.82
CA LYS A 113 14.90 18.05 35.51
C LYS A 113 15.85 16.97 36.06
N GLY A 114 15.58 16.48 37.28
CA GLY A 114 16.32 15.35 37.85
C GLY A 114 16.16 14.04 37.07
N ALA A 115 14.95 13.75 36.57
CA ALA A 115 14.69 12.58 35.74
C ALA A 115 15.37 12.68 34.35
N ARG A 116 15.29 13.84 33.69
CA ARG A 116 15.99 14.14 32.42
C ARG A 116 17.49 13.94 32.57
N MET A 117 18.10 14.54 33.61
CA MET A 117 19.53 14.39 33.89
C MET A 117 19.92 12.92 34.15
N ALA A 118 19.10 12.17 34.89
CA ALA A 118 19.36 10.75 35.13
C ALA A 118 19.37 9.93 33.83
N LEU A 119 18.45 10.18 32.90
CA LEU A 119 18.43 9.53 31.59
C LEU A 119 19.68 9.87 30.76
N LYS A 120 20.06 11.15 30.68
CA LYS A 120 21.28 11.57 29.98
C LYS A 120 22.55 10.93 30.57
N THR A 121 22.65 10.81 31.89
CA THR A 121 23.80 10.10 32.54
C THR A 121 23.83 8.59 32.28
N LEU A 122 22.77 8.00 31.73
CA LEU A 122 22.72 6.61 31.28
C LEU A 122 22.92 6.46 29.75
N GLY A 123 23.20 7.57 29.03
CA GLY A 123 23.31 7.57 27.57
C GLY A 123 21.95 7.50 26.84
N LEU A 124 20.86 7.82 27.52
CA LEU A 124 19.50 7.83 26.96
C LEU A 124 19.04 9.27 26.69
N PRO A 125 18.14 9.50 25.70
CA PRO A 125 17.50 10.80 25.50
C PRO A 125 16.74 11.26 26.75
N ALA A 126 16.69 12.58 26.98
CA ALA A 126 16.08 13.17 28.17
C ALA A 126 14.57 12.91 28.31
N SER A 127 13.87 12.70 27.19
CA SER A 127 12.50 12.19 27.13
C SER A 127 12.31 11.36 25.85
N TYR A 128 11.13 10.73 25.69
CA TYR A 128 10.78 10.04 24.45
C TYR A 128 10.73 11.02 23.26
N GLU A 129 10.09 12.17 23.47
CA GLU A 129 9.93 13.25 22.50
C GLU A 129 11.29 13.79 22.05
N VAL A 130 12.17 14.10 22.99
CA VAL A 130 13.57 14.50 22.72
C VAL A 130 14.30 13.45 21.88
N GLY A 131 14.10 12.15 22.17
CA GLY A 131 14.69 11.06 21.40
C GLY A 131 14.20 10.97 19.95
N VAL A 132 12.92 11.29 19.70
CA VAL A 132 12.32 11.33 18.36
C VAL A 132 12.81 12.56 17.57
N LEU A 133 12.87 13.74 18.20
CA LEU A 133 13.42 14.94 17.56
C LEU A 133 14.92 14.79 17.26
N ALA A 134 15.68 14.21 18.19
CA ALA A 134 17.11 13.91 18.01
C ALA A 134 17.36 12.93 16.85
N GLN A 135 16.49 11.93 16.61
CA GLN A 135 16.63 11.02 15.46
C GLN A 135 16.52 11.75 14.11
N VAL A 136 15.62 12.74 14.00
CA VAL A 136 15.48 13.58 12.79
C VAL A 136 16.74 14.41 12.55
N ILE A 137 17.24 15.07 13.60
CA ILE A 137 18.48 15.85 13.53
C ILE A 137 19.68 14.95 13.21
N GLN A 138 19.79 13.76 13.82
CA GLN A 138 20.88 12.82 13.56
C GLN A 138 20.88 12.29 12.12
N HIS A 139 19.70 12.02 11.54
CA HIS A 139 19.59 11.62 10.13
C HIS A 139 20.14 12.72 9.21
N LEU A 140 19.60 13.94 9.34
CA LEU A 140 20.00 15.10 8.53
C LEU A 140 21.48 15.47 8.75
N ARG A 141 21.98 15.40 10.00
CA ARG A 141 23.40 15.56 10.34
C ARG A 141 24.25 14.57 9.56
N SER A 142 23.93 13.28 9.65
CA SER A 142 24.69 12.20 9.01
C SER A 142 24.70 12.35 7.48
N GLN A 143 23.59 12.80 6.89
CA GLN A 143 23.49 13.09 5.46
C GLN A 143 24.38 14.26 5.05
N LEU A 144 24.38 15.38 5.79
CA LEU A 144 25.25 16.53 5.48
C LEU A 144 26.74 16.22 5.69
N GLU A 145 27.11 15.47 6.74
CA GLU A 145 28.49 15.05 6.96
C GLU A 145 28.99 14.12 5.85
N PHE A 146 28.14 13.21 5.36
CA PHE A 146 28.45 12.32 4.24
C PHE A 146 28.54 13.07 2.89
N ASP A 147 27.52 13.84 2.52
CA ASP A 147 27.40 14.47 1.20
C ASP A 147 28.50 15.50 0.92
N PHE A 148 28.97 16.20 1.95
CA PHE A 148 29.95 17.28 1.82
C PHE A 148 31.33 16.98 2.45
N GLY A 149 31.50 15.83 3.10
CA GLY A 149 32.76 15.45 3.76
C GLY A 149 33.12 16.36 4.95
N ILE A 150 32.14 17.04 5.54
CA ILE A 150 32.28 17.95 6.68
C ILE A 150 32.09 17.20 8.00
N SER A 151 32.46 17.84 9.12
CA SER A 151 32.08 17.38 10.46
C SER A 151 31.37 18.50 11.20
N LEU A 152 30.20 18.19 11.75
CA LEU A 152 29.31 19.15 12.39
C LEU A 152 29.56 19.18 13.89
N SER A 153 30.06 20.32 14.38
CA SER A 153 30.26 20.60 15.81
C SER A 153 29.14 21.44 16.41
N GLU A 154 28.49 22.29 15.61
CA GLU A 154 27.45 23.22 16.05
C GLU A 154 26.43 23.52 14.94
N ALA A 155 25.20 23.87 15.33
CA ALA A 155 24.13 24.25 14.41
C ALA A 155 23.05 25.11 15.09
N VAL A 156 22.30 25.86 14.29
CA VAL A 156 21.08 26.56 14.71
C VAL A 156 19.88 25.61 14.53
N PHE A 157 18.98 25.52 15.51
CA PHE A 157 17.72 24.77 15.38
C PHE A 157 16.54 25.73 15.25
N THR A 158 15.55 25.32 14.47
CA THR A 158 14.30 26.05 14.22
C THR A 158 13.13 25.07 14.24
N SER A 159 11.91 25.52 14.53
CA SER A 159 10.73 24.63 14.60
C SER A 159 9.44 25.32 14.16
N SER A 160 8.43 24.52 13.76
CA SER A 160 7.03 24.97 13.82
C SER A 160 6.67 25.40 15.25
N HIS A 161 5.70 26.30 15.38
CA HIS A 161 5.14 26.68 16.68
C HIS A 161 4.49 25.47 17.36
N LEU A 162 4.81 25.23 18.64
CA LEU A 162 4.32 24.11 19.46
C LEU A 162 4.17 24.53 20.93
N LEU A 163 2.96 24.39 21.49
CA LEU A 163 2.63 24.85 22.86
C LEU A 163 3.42 24.18 23.99
N ALA A 164 3.95 22.98 23.79
CA ALA A 164 4.67 22.19 24.79
C ALA A 164 6.07 21.75 24.36
N LEU A 165 6.67 22.38 23.34
CA LEU A 165 8.10 22.28 23.06
C LEU A 165 8.85 23.37 23.84
N TYR A 166 9.85 22.99 24.64
CA TYR A 166 10.64 23.93 25.43
C TYR A 166 12.10 23.97 24.98
N GLN A 167 12.82 25.05 25.31
CA GLN A 167 14.23 25.16 24.92
C GLN A 167 15.11 24.05 25.54
N ASP A 168 14.77 23.51 26.71
CA ASP A 168 15.48 22.35 27.28
C ASP A 168 15.24 21.05 26.49
N ASP A 169 14.21 20.95 25.65
CA ASP A 169 14.04 19.84 24.70
C ASP A 169 14.98 19.96 23.50
N LEU A 170 15.16 21.17 22.96
CA LEU A 170 16.11 21.41 21.87
C LEU A 170 17.57 21.33 22.33
N GLU A 171 17.88 21.80 23.54
CA GLU A 171 19.19 21.65 24.17
C GLU A 171 19.52 20.17 24.45
N ASP A 172 18.58 19.41 25.02
CA ASP A 172 18.78 17.97 25.24
C ASP A 172 18.84 17.15 23.94
N ALA A 173 18.15 17.57 22.88
CA ALA A 173 18.25 16.94 21.55
C ALA A 173 19.61 17.21 20.90
N ALA A 174 20.14 18.44 21.00
CA ALA A 174 21.47 18.80 20.52
C ALA A 174 22.58 18.01 21.25
N GLU A 175 22.46 17.88 22.58
CA GLU A 175 23.36 17.05 23.39
C GLU A 175 23.28 15.57 22.97
N ASN A 176 22.08 15.05 22.69
CA ASN A 176 21.90 13.65 22.29
C ASN A 176 22.52 13.29 20.93
N VAL A 177 22.53 14.22 19.97
CA VAL A 177 23.20 14.05 18.65
C VAL A 177 24.65 14.53 18.63
N GLY A 178 25.16 15.06 19.75
CA GLY A 178 26.54 15.52 19.89
C GLY A 178 26.89 16.76 19.05
N ILE A 179 26.04 17.79 19.04
CA ILE A 179 26.35 19.12 18.51
C ILE A 179 25.96 20.23 19.48
N LYS A 180 26.65 21.38 19.40
CA LYS A 180 26.30 22.59 20.15
C LYS A 180 25.12 23.30 19.47
N TYR A 181 24.02 23.47 20.19
CA TYR A 181 22.92 24.35 19.77
C TYR A 181 23.36 25.82 19.86
N VAL A 182 23.18 26.57 18.78
CA VAL A 182 23.60 27.98 18.65
C VAL A 182 22.38 28.90 18.69
N ALA A 183 22.39 29.86 19.61
CA ALA A 183 21.35 30.89 19.77
C ALA A 183 21.96 32.30 20.04
N PRO A 184 21.25 33.40 19.74
CA PRO A 184 21.80 34.77 19.88
C PRO A 184 21.96 35.23 21.34
N ARG A 185 23.09 35.90 21.66
CA ARG A 185 23.41 36.41 23.02
C ARG A 185 22.35 37.30 23.66
N TRP A 186 21.61 38.06 22.86
CA TRP A 186 20.71 39.14 23.31
C TRP A 186 19.28 38.68 23.56
N GLN A 187 18.90 37.54 22.99
CA GLN A 187 17.56 36.97 23.10
C GLN A 187 17.49 36.07 24.33
N PHE A 188 16.64 36.42 25.30
CA PHE A 188 16.48 35.63 26.53
C PHE A 188 15.64 34.37 26.27
N LYS A 189 16.31 33.32 25.79
CA LYS A 189 15.77 31.96 25.57
C LYS A 189 14.43 31.83 24.78
N PRO A 190 14.28 32.42 23.57
CA PRO A 190 13.25 32.01 22.63
C PRO A 190 13.71 30.82 21.77
N ILE A 191 12.76 29.98 21.38
CA ILE A 191 12.92 29.06 20.24
C ILE A 191 12.86 29.89 18.96
N LEU A 192 13.73 29.62 17.98
CA LEU A 192 13.64 30.25 16.67
C LEU A 192 12.54 29.56 15.85
N TRP A 193 11.52 30.32 15.49
CA TRP A 193 10.38 29.82 14.75
C TRP A 193 10.60 29.82 13.24
N GLU A 194 9.80 29.04 12.54
CA GLU A 194 9.82 28.97 11.09
C GLU A 194 9.65 30.35 10.43
N THR A 195 8.75 31.22 10.91
CA THR A 195 8.49 32.56 10.36
C THR A 195 9.79 33.36 10.14
N ALA A 196 10.63 33.42 11.18
CA ALA A 196 11.92 34.09 11.15
C ALA A 196 12.91 33.40 10.18
N THR A 197 12.85 32.07 10.12
CA THR A 197 13.70 31.21 9.28
C THR A 197 13.37 31.37 7.79
N ALA A 198 12.09 31.43 7.44
CA ALA A 198 11.61 31.70 6.09
C ALA A 198 12.00 33.11 5.64
N TYR A 199 11.83 34.12 6.52
CA TYR A 199 12.25 35.50 6.27
C TYR A 199 13.77 35.58 5.95
N ALA A 200 14.60 34.95 6.78
CA ALA A 200 16.04 34.83 6.54
C ALA A 200 16.37 34.10 5.22
N GLY A 201 15.66 32.99 4.93
CA GLY A 201 15.84 32.19 3.72
C GLY A 201 15.57 32.95 2.42
N HIS A 202 14.69 33.95 2.46
CA HIS A 202 14.46 34.89 1.35
C HIS A 202 15.51 36.00 1.22
N GLY A 203 16.55 36.01 2.07
CA GLY A 203 17.56 37.08 2.12
C GLY A 203 17.05 38.36 2.79
N LEU A 204 15.95 38.29 3.55
CA LEU A 204 15.35 39.42 4.26
C LEU A 204 15.78 39.42 5.73
N GLY A 205 15.82 40.60 6.37
CA GLY A 205 16.10 40.71 7.81
C GLY A 205 17.53 40.35 8.24
N MET A 206 18.50 40.34 7.31
CA MET A 206 19.91 39.98 7.56
C MET A 206 20.84 41.18 7.38
N CYS A 207 21.79 41.37 8.30
CA CYS A 207 22.83 42.39 8.21
C CYS A 207 23.90 42.03 7.14
N GLN A 208 24.59 43.02 6.58
CA GLN A 208 25.65 42.77 5.60
C GLN A 208 26.95 42.33 6.30
N HIS A 209 27.26 42.93 7.45
CA HIS A 209 28.52 42.70 8.15
C HIS A 209 28.35 41.71 9.32
N TRP A 210 27.74 40.55 9.04
CA TRP A 210 27.43 39.48 10.02
C TRP A 210 28.64 38.95 10.81
N ARG A 211 29.87 39.11 10.30
CA ARG A 211 31.13 38.81 11.01
C ARG A 211 31.55 39.84 12.06
N ASP A 212 30.98 41.04 12.02
CA ASP A 212 31.20 42.10 12.99
C ASP A 212 29.93 42.25 13.83
N GLU A 213 29.93 41.63 15.00
CA GLU A 213 28.82 41.60 15.95
C GLU A 213 28.34 43.02 16.34
N THR A 214 29.24 44.01 16.32
CA THR A 214 28.89 45.40 16.65
C THR A 214 28.25 46.12 15.47
N ARG A 215 28.82 45.99 14.28
CA ARG A 215 28.32 46.64 13.06
C ARG A 215 27.05 45.99 12.52
N CYS A 216 26.94 44.67 12.57
CA CYS A 216 25.71 43.95 12.24
C CYS A 216 24.53 44.47 13.08
N ARG A 217 24.75 44.76 14.37
CA ARG A 217 23.73 45.33 15.26
C ARG A 217 23.35 46.77 14.90
N GLU A 218 24.31 47.59 14.45
CA GLU A 218 24.03 48.94 13.93
C GLU A 218 23.29 48.91 12.58
N GLU A 219 23.56 47.91 11.73
CA GLU A 219 22.83 47.69 10.47
C GLU A 219 21.41 47.19 10.73
N ASN A 220 21.22 46.28 11.69
CA ASN A 220 19.90 45.76 12.08
C ASN A 220 18.93 46.84 12.54
N THR A 221 19.37 47.83 13.32
CA THR A 221 18.49 48.95 13.76
C THR A 221 18.12 49.92 12.64
N GLN A 222 18.70 49.77 11.45
CA GLN A 222 18.38 50.55 10.24
C GLN A 222 17.53 49.77 9.22
N LEU A 223 17.28 48.47 9.45
CA LEU A 223 16.37 47.68 8.62
C LEU A 223 14.91 48.13 8.85
N PRO A 224 14.05 48.13 7.82
CA PRO A 224 12.65 48.51 7.97
C PRO A 224 11.86 47.41 8.68
N GLU A 225 11.07 47.81 9.68
CA GLU A 225 10.02 46.98 10.27
C GLU A 225 8.90 46.73 9.23
N THR A 226 8.43 45.49 9.14
CA THR A 226 7.38 45.08 8.19
C THR A 226 6.45 44.04 8.81
N THR A 227 5.17 44.07 8.43
CA THR A 227 4.21 43.03 8.83
C THR A 227 4.20 41.89 7.81
N VAL A 228 4.31 40.66 8.29
CA VAL A 228 4.38 39.44 7.46
C VAL A 228 3.24 38.51 7.84
N LEU A 229 2.46 38.08 6.85
CA LEU A 229 1.55 36.93 6.99
C LEU A 229 2.33 35.68 6.57
N ALA A 230 2.81 34.92 7.55
CA ALA A 230 3.44 33.62 7.33
C ALA A 230 2.38 32.52 7.41
N VAL A 231 2.39 31.62 6.44
CA VAL A 231 1.44 30.51 6.32
C VAL A 231 2.20 29.23 6.04
N HIS A 232 2.31 28.36 7.05
CA HIS A 232 2.81 27.00 6.88
C HIS A 232 1.64 26.07 6.64
N TYR A 233 1.64 25.34 5.52
CA TYR A 233 0.63 24.33 5.24
C TYR A 233 1.29 22.99 4.95
N SER A 234 1.01 22.03 5.82
CA SER A 234 1.65 20.72 5.81
C SER A 234 0.66 19.57 5.87
N ARG A 235 1.16 18.35 5.70
CA ARG A 235 0.41 17.11 5.96
C ARG A 235 -0.30 17.11 7.31
N ASN A 236 0.39 17.57 8.37
CA ASN A 236 -0.10 17.45 9.75
C ASN A 236 -0.76 18.71 10.33
N ALA A 237 -0.46 19.91 9.80
CA ALA A 237 -0.99 21.16 10.35
C ALA A 237 -1.07 22.30 9.33
N LEU A 238 -2.03 23.20 9.57
CA LEU A 238 -2.03 24.57 9.07
C LEU A 238 -1.61 25.50 10.22
N THR A 239 -0.57 26.29 10.02
CA THR A 239 -0.10 27.31 10.98
C THR A 239 -0.04 28.67 10.31
N VAL A 240 -0.59 29.68 10.96
CA VAL A 240 -0.75 31.04 10.43
C VAL A 240 -0.21 32.03 11.45
N SER A 241 0.66 32.97 11.03
CA SER A 241 1.24 34.00 11.90
C SER A 241 1.21 35.37 11.23
N LEU A 242 0.76 36.40 11.95
CA LEU A 242 0.78 37.81 11.53
C LEU A 242 1.87 38.56 12.32
N ALA A 243 3.12 38.23 12.01
CA ALA A 243 4.30 38.72 12.69
C ALA A 243 4.63 40.17 12.29
N GLU A 244 5.11 40.96 13.25
CA GLU A 244 5.91 42.16 12.98
C GLU A 244 7.38 41.77 12.98
N ILE A 245 8.13 42.08 11.93
CA ILE A 245 9.52 41.63 11.75
C ILE A 245 10.39 42.81 11.35
N GLN A 246 11.49 43.03 12.09
CA GLN A 246 12.58 43.91 11.66
C GLN A 246 13.79 43.10 11.17
N THR A 247 14.09 41.97 11.84
CA THR A 247 15.23 41.10 11.48
C THR A 247 14.90 39.63 11.66
N ALA A 248 15.71 38.73 11.11
CA ALA A 248 15.60 37.28 11.35
C ALA A 248 15.77 36.85 12.82
N PHE A 249 16.20 37.77 13.70
CA PHE A 249 16.33 37.55 15.14
C PHE A 249 15.44 38.52 15.96
N ASP A 250 14.56 39.26 15.29
CA ASP A 250 13.65 40.25 15.86
C ASP A 250 12.30 40.15 15.14
N THR A 251 11.58 39.10 15.53
CA THR A 251 10.30 38.62 14.98
C THR A 251 9.29 38.58 16.12
N TRP A 252 8.23 39.38 16.03
CA TRP A 252 7.23 39.56 17.07
C TRP A 252 5.92 38.84 16.70
N GLU A 253 5.80 37.59 17.16
CA GLU A 253 4.65 36.71 16.95
C GLU A 253 4.16 36.03 18.26
N PRO A 254 3.73 36.79 19.28
CA PRO A 254 3.11 36.25 20.49
C PRO A 254 1.81 35.49 20.20
N ASP A 255 1.33 34.68 21.15
CA ASP A 255 0.17 33.77 21.06
C ASP A 255 -1.11 34.34 20.40
N TYR A 256 -1.38 35.64 20.54
CA TYR A 256 -2.56 36.27 19.95
C TYR A 256 -2.37 36.73 18.48
N ARG A 257 -1.17 36.54 17.92
CA ARG A 257 -0.80 36.79 16.51
C ARG A 257 -0.48 35.51 15.73
N ARG A 258 -0.55 34.33 16.36
CA ARG A 258 -0.35 33.03 15.74
C ARG A 258 -1.56 32.12 15.96
N VAL A 259 -1.81 31.21 15.03
CA VAL A 259 -2.82 30.15 15.13
C VAL A 259 -2.19 28.86 14.60
N GLU A 260 -2.27 27.79 15.38
CA GLU A 260 -1.70 26.47 15.08
C GLU A 260 -2.84 25.44 15.05
N ASN A 261 -3.12 24.86 13.88
CA ASN A 261 -4.24 23.95 13.72
C ASN A 261 -3.80 22.59 13.13
N PHE A 262 -3.51 21.66 14.04
CA PHE A 262 -3.18 20.26 13.77
C PHE A 262 -4.39 19.38 13.39
N THR A 263 -5.60 19.96 13.24
CA THR A 263 -6.73 19.30 12.56
C THR A 263 -6.96 19.85 11.14
N LEU A 264 -6.16 20.82 10.68
CA LEU A 264 -6.24 21.38 9.32
C LEU A 264 -4.96 21.15 8.49
N GLY A 265 -4.20 20.09 8.81
CA GLY A 265 -3.21 19.56 7.86
C GLY A 265 -3.86 18.97 6.60
N GLY A 266 -3.08 18.74 5.55
CA GLY A 266 -3.54 18.11 4.30
C GLY A 266 -4.07 16.68 4.52
N ASP A 267 -3.44 15.90 5.39
CA ASP A 267 -3.84 14.53 5.70
C ASP A 267 -5.14 14.49 6.54
N ALA A 268 -5.62 15.63 7.06
CA ALA A 268 -6.87 15.74 7.80
C ALA A 268 -8.11 15.93 6.89
N ILE A 269 -7.95 16.20 5.60
CA ILE A 269 -9.07 16.41 4.64
C ILE A 269 -10.09 15.24 4.66
N PRO A 270 -9.70 13.95 4.66
CA PRO A 270 -10.63 12.83 4.72
C PRO A 270 -11.37 12.69 6.07
N GLY A 271 -10.99 13.47 7.08
CA GLY A 271 -11.63 13.49 8.40
C GLY A 271 -12.81 14.45 8.53
N TYR A 272 -13.05 15.32 7.53
CA TYR A 272 -14.15 16.29 7.55
C TYR A 272 -15.41 15.77 6.83
N PRO A 273 -16.62 16.17 7.26
CA PRO A 273 -17.87 15.75 6.62
C PRO A 273 -18.01 16.20 5.16
N SER A 274 -17.29 17.24 4.73
CA SER A 274 -17.13 17.58 3.32
C SER A 274 -15.84 18.37 3.09
N SER A 275 -15.31 18.31 1.86
CA SER A 275 -14.17 19.14 1.42
C SER A 275 -14.49 20.64 1.56
N ASN A 276 -15.73 21.05 1.27
CA ASN A 276 -16.19 22.44 1.45
C ASN A 276 -16.12 22.90 2.91
N GLU A 277 -16.41 22.02 3.87
CA GLU A 277 -16.30 22.32 5.30
C GLU A 277 -14.83 22.43 5.75
N TYR A 278 -13.97 21.52 5.28
CA TYR A 278 -12.51 21.66 5.49
C TYR A 278 -12.00 23.00 4.97
N TRP A 279 -12.28 23.34 3.71
CA TRP A 279 -11.81 24.58 3.09
C TRP A 279 -12.44 25.84 3.72
N ALA A 280 -13.68 25.77 4.21
CA ALA A 280 -14.27 26.83 5.03
C ALA A 280 -13.49 27.06 6.33
N ASN A 281 -13.13 25.99 7.04
CA ASN A 281 -12.34 26.06 8.27
C ASN A 281 -10.88 26.53 8.01
N VAL A 282 -10.30 26.17 6.86
CA VAL A 282 -9.02 26.74 6.38
C VAL A 282 -9.16 28.23 6.11
N LYS A 283 -10.24 28.69 5.44
CA LYS A 283 -10.49 30.13 5.19
C LYS A 283 -10.70 30.90 6.49
N GLU A 284 -11.41 30.34 7.46
CA GLU A 284 -11.56 30.93 8.80
C GLU A 284 -10.19 31.03 9.51
N THR A 285 -9.40 29.95 9.51
CA THR A 285 -8.06 29.92 10.15
C THR A 285 -7.06 30.89 9.49
N LEU A 286 -7.09 31.02 8.16
CA LEU A 286 -6.26 31.96 7.40
C LEU A 286 -6.60 33.44 7.67
N LEU A 287 -7.82 33.73 8.12
CA LEU A 287 -8.31 35.09 8.34
C LEU A 287 -8.47 35.45 9.83
N GLU A 288 -8.50 34.46 10.74
CA GLU A 288 -8.87 34.63 12.15
C GLU A 288 -8.16 35.81 12.81
N ILE A 289 -6.83 35.89 12.70
CA ILE A 289 -6.03 36.95 13.35
C ILE A 289 -6.43 38.34 12.83
N MET A 290 -6.73 38.47 11.52
CA MET A 290 -7.10 39.75 10.90
C MET A 290 -8.54 40.15 11.24
N ASP A 291 -9.48 39.19 11.30
CA ASP A 291 -10.88 39.45 11.68
C ASP A 291 -11.06 39.71 13.17
N LYS A 292 -10.26 39.05 14.02
CA LYS A 292 -10.25 39.19 15.47
C LYS A 292 -9.54 40.46 15.93
N TYR A 293 -8.53 40.92 15.17
CA TYR A 293 -7.75 42.12 15.45
C TYR A 293 -7.63 43.07 14.24
N PRO A 294 -8.75 43.64 13.74
CA PRO A 294 -8.78 44.48 12.52
C PRO A 294 -8.11 45.86 12.69
N LEU A 295 -7.48 46.12 13.84
CA LEU A 295 -6.65 47.29 14.12
C LEU A 295 -5.14 47.01 13.97
N PHE A 296 -4.73 45.75 13.79
CA PHE A 296 -3.35 45.42 13.44
C PHE A 296 -3.03 45.88 12.02
N ALA A 297 -1.75 46.07 11.72
CA ALA A 297 -1.30 46.38 10.37
C ALA A 297 -1.68 45.23 9.42
N ARG A 298 -2.24 45.56 8.25
CA ARG A 298 -2.41 44.59 7.16
C ARG A 298 -1.03 44.14 6.68
N PRO A 299 -0.83 42.86 6.32
CA PRO A 299 0.48 42.37 5.91
C PRO A 299 1.05 43.15 4.73
N ASN A 300 2.36 43.35 4.74
CA ASN A 300 3.12 43.88 3.61
C ASN A 300 3.62 42.74 2.71
N ILE A 301 3.95 41.60 3.31
CA ILE A 301 4.48 40.39 2.67
C ILE A 301 3.60 39.20 3.04
N VAL A 302 3.36 38.29 2.09
CA VAL A 302 2.76 36.97 2.34
C VAL A 302 3.82 35.92 2.00
N MET A 303 4.14 35.08 3.00
CA MET A 303 5.18 34.06 2.92
C MET A 303 4.55 32.70 3.14
N VAL A 304 4.86 31.73 2.27
CA VAL A 304 4.23 30.41 2.32
C VAL A 304 5.26 29.30 2.28
N THR A 305 5.11 28.36 3.21
CA THR A 305 6.01 27.23 3.47
C THR A 305 5.21 25.96 3.79
N GLY A 306 5.90 24.84 3.96
CA GLY A 306 5.28 23.54 4.23
C GLY A 306 5.28 22.59 3.03
N ASP A 307 5.16 21.29 3.31
CA ASP A 307 5.23 20.21 2.31
C ASP A 307 3.95 20.08 1.47
N MET A 308 2.85 20.74 1.85
CA MET A 308 1.58 20.74 1.11
C MET A 308 1.28 22.09 0.42
N ALA A 309 2.21 23.05 0.44
CA ALA A 309 2.04 24.42 -0.05
C ALA A 309 2.05 24.56 -1.60
N TYR A 310 1.28 23.73 -2.30
CA TYR A 310 1.18 23.69 -3.77
C TYR A 310 -0.24 23.42 -4.26
N GLY A 311 -0.42 23.40 -5.60
CA GLY A 311 -1.70 23.10 -6.24
C GLY A 311 -2.84 23.98 -5.72
N TYR A 312 -3.98 23.33 -5.47
CA TYR A 312 -5.23 23.97 -5.03
C TYR A 312 -5.05 24.90 -3.82
N PHE A 313 -4.24 24.53 -2.81
CA PHE A 313 -4.00 25.38 -1.63
C PHE A 313 -3.47 26.77 -2.01
N MET A 314 -2.55 26.83 -2.98
CA MET A 314 -1.95 28.08 -3.44
C MET A 314 -2.89 28.93 -4.29
N GLU A 315 -3.92 28.34 -4.89
CA GLU A 315 -4.98 29.06 -5.61
C GLU A 315 -6.01 29.58 -4.62
N PHE A 316 -6.49 28.71 -3.73
CA PHE A 316 -7.42 29.01 -2.64
C PHE A 316 -6.92 30.13 -1.71
N LEU A 317 -5.63 30.11 -1.36
CA LEU A 317 -4.98 31.15 -0.55
C LEU A 317 -4.95 32.50 -1.29
N LYS A 318 -4.63 32.50 -2.59
CA LYS A 318 -4.60 33.73 -3.41
C LYS A 318 -5.99 34.33 -3.58
N GLU A 319 -7.00 33.50 -3.83
CA GLU A 319 -8.40 33.92 -3.92
C GLU A 319 -8.89 34.49 -2.58
N THR A 320 -8.68 33.75 -1.48
CA THR A 320 -9.04 34.18 -0.12
C THR A 320 -8.39 35.50 0.30
N LEU A 321 -7.11 35.71 0.01
CA LEU A 321 -6.42 36.98 0.31
C LEU A 321 -6.78 38.10 -0.68
N TYR A 322 -7.20 37.78 -1.90
CA TYR A 322 -7.72 38.76 -2.86
C TYR A 322 -9.10 39.26 -2.42
N ASP A 323 -10.03 38.37 -2.09
CA ASP A 323 -11.36 38.67 -1.51
C ASP A 323 -11.24 39.62 -0.32
N TYR A 324 -10.38 39.26 0.63
CA TYR A 324 -10.32 39.91 1.94
C TYR A 324 -9.54 41.24 1.93
N LEU A 325 -8.45 41.30 1.16
CA LEU A 325 -7.53 42.44 1.19
C LEU A 325 -7.65 43.36 -0.03
N GLY A 326 -8.37 42.96 -1.08
CA GLY A 326 -8.73 43.80 -2.23
C GLY A 326 -7.57 44.10 -3.18
N ARG A 327 -6.52 43.26 -3.19
CA ARG A 327 -5.37 43.37 -4.10
C ARG A 327 -4.83 41.98 -4.45
N HIS A 328 -4.20 41.85 -5.62
CA HIS A 328 -3.37 40.68 -5.91
C HIS A 328 -2.07 40.73 -5.09
N TRP A 329 -1.54 39.55 -4.77
CA TRP A 329 -0.33 39.39 -3.95
C TRP A 329 0.69 38.55 -4.70
N GLU A 330 1.94 39.01 -4.73
CA GLU A 330 3.08 38.18 -5.09
C GLU A 330 3.40 37.31 -3.86
N VAL A 331 2.89 36.07 -3.88
CA VAL A 331 3.09 35.09 -2.81
C VAL A 331 4.48 34.49 -2.98
N THR A 332 5.36 34.71 -2.00
CA THR A 332 6.76 34.27 -2.08
C THR A 332 6.95 32.93 -1.37
N ARG A 333 7.62 31.98 -2.05
CA ARG A 333 7.92 30.63 -1.54
C ARG A 333 9.40 30.52 -1.17
N SER A 334 9.72 29.87 -0.05
CA SER A 334 11.10 29.76 0.43
C SER A 334 12.00 29.01 -0.56
N PRO A 335 13.22 29.51 -0.86
CA PRO A 335 14.14 28.87 -1.80
C PRO A 335 14.75 27.55 -1.28
N THR A 336 14.21 26.99 -0.20
CA THR A 336 14.55 25.67 0.33
C THR A 336 14.10 24.52 -0.59
N MET A 337 13.15 24.79 -1.51
CA MET A 337 12.61 23.84 -2.48
C MET A 337 13.38 23.81 -3.83
N ASP A 338 14.02 24.90 -4.23
CA ASP A 338 14.69 25.03 -5.54
C ASP A 338 16.23 24.96 -5.40
N GLY A 339 16.78 23.75 -5.43
CA GLY A 339 18.22 23.56 -5.58
C GLY A 339 18.73 24.09 -6.93
N LYS A 340 19.95 24.66 -6.97
CA LYS A 340 20.56 25.24 -8.19
C LYS A 340 20.71 24.22 -9.34
N GLU A 341 19.70 24.07 -10.20
CA GLU A 341 19.88 23.43 -11.50
C GLU A 341 20.62 24.35 -12.47
N THR A 342 21.85 23.98 -12.83
CA THR A 342 22.68 24.76 -13.77
C THR A 342 22.38 24.42 -15.22
N GLY A 343 21.30 25.01 -15.75
CA GLY A 343 21.30 25.47 -17.15
C GLY A 343 20.93 24.49 -18.25
N SER A 344 19.91 23.66 -18.06
CA SER A 344 19.09 23.18 -19.19
C SER A 344 17.64 22.95 -18.75
N THR A 345 16.73 23.81 -19.18
CA THR A 345 15.30 23.74 -18.82
C THR A 345 14.71 22.37 -19.23
N PRO A 346 14.31 21.51 -18.28
CA PRO A 346 13.47 20.36 -18.61
C PRO A 346 12.11 20.88 -19.12
N PRO A 347 11.42 20.18 -20.03
CA PRO A 347 10.00 20.47 -20.24
C PRO A 347 9.26 20.30 -18.90
N ALA A 348 8.26 21.14 -18.65
CA ALA A 348 7.39 20.95 -17.48
C ALA A 348 6.79 19.53 -17.51
N PRO A 349 6.63 18.86 -16.35
CA PRO A 349 6.14 17.49 -16.31
C PRO A 349 4.71 17.43 -16.86
N GLU A 350 4.56 16.93 -18.08
CA GLU A 350 3.28 16.50 -18.62
C GLU A 350 2.68 15.43 -17.70
N ILE A 351 1.39 15.55 -17.38
CA ILE A 351 0.66 14.57 -16.57
C ILE A 351 0.43 13.30 -17.40
N ASN A 352 1.49 12.51 -17.58
CA ASN A 352 1.50 11.26 -18.34
C ASN A 352 0.89 10.08 -17.54
N GLY A 353 -0.28 10.30 -16.94
CA GLY A 353 -1.07 9.29 -16.24
C GLY A 353 -2.25 8.82 -17.08
N PHE A 354 -2.56 7.52 -17.02
CA PHE A 354 -3.84 7.02 -17.55
C PHE A 354 -4.93 7.25 -16.50
N ILE A 355 -6.01 7.94 -16.87
CA ILE A 355 -7.19 8.09 -16.01
C ILE A 355 -7.94 6.75 -15.98
N PRO A 356 -8.26 6.17 -14.80
CA PRO A 356 -9.01 4.91 -14.74
C PRO A 356 -10.37 5.03 -15.40
N LEU A 357 -10.69 4.06 -16.26
CA LEU A 357 -11.98 4.00 -16.97
C LEU A 357 -12.89 3.00 -16.28
N VAL A 358 -14.20 3.27 -16.29
CA VAL A 358 -15.23 2.30 -15.86
C VAL A 358 -16.11 1.97 -17.06
N THR A 359 -16.52 0.71 -17.19
CA THR A 359 -17.41 0.27 -18.27
C THR A 359 -18.35 -0.84 -17.83
N VAL A 360 -19.53 -0.89 -18.43
CA VAL A 360 -20.50 -1.99 -18.22
C VAL A 360 -20.43 -2.95 -19.40
N VAL A 361 -20.28 -4.24 -19.10
CA VAL A 361 -20.43 -5.32 -20.08
C VAL A 361 -21.69 -6.11 -19.75
N GLY A 362 -22.60 -6.24 -20.71
CA GLY A 362 -23.83 -7.02 -20.58
C GLY A 362 -23.83 -8.27 -21.45
N PHE A 363 -24.71 -9.23 -21.12
CA PHE A 363 -24.94 -10.41 -21.96
C PHE A 363 -26.25 -10.27 -22.77
N HIS A 364 -26.16 -9.99 -24.07
CA HIS A 364 -27.32 -10.00 -24.95
C HIS A 364 -27.58 -11.39 -25.55
N HIS A 365 -28.80 -11.89 -25.34
CA HIS A 365 -29.17 -13.28 -25.56
C HIS A 365 -28.92 -13.85 -26.98
N ALA A 366 -28.82 -12.99 -28.00
CA ALA A 366 -28.58 -13.35 -29.40
C ALA A 366 -27.28 -12.74 -30.00
N ARG A 367 -26.53 -11.92 -29.25
CA ARG A 367 -25.25 -11.32 -29.70
C ARG A 367 -24.04 -11.80 -28.89
N GLY A 368 -24.25 -12.22 -27.63
CA GLY A 368 -23.20 -12.58 -26.70
C GLY A 368 -22.90 -11.45 -25.71
N PRO A 369 -21.72 -11.48 -25.06
CA PRO A 369 -21.18 -10.36 -24.30
C PRO A 369 -20.98 -9.12 -25.18
N GLU A 370 -21.37 -7.94 -24.70
CA GLU A 370 -21.21 -6.65 -25.39
C GLU A 370 -20.97 -5.50 -24.39
N VAL A 371 -20.24 -4.46 -24.81
CA VAL A 371 -20.10 -3.23 -24.02
C VAL A 371 -21.39 -2.41 -24.13
N GLU A 372 -21.91 -1.93 -23.01
CA GLU A 372 -23.16 -1.16 -22.94
C GLU A 372 -22.94 0.34 -22.69
N SER A 373 -21.93 0.71 -21.91
CA SER A 373 -21.68 2.11 -21.51
C SER A 373 -20.26 2.32 -20.97
N TRP A 374 -19.72 3.51 -21.19
CA TRP A 374 -18.40 3.96 -20.74
C TRP A 374 -18.49 5.16 -19.80
N TYR A 375 -17.54 5.26 -18.87
CA TYR A 375 -17.35 6.38 -17.94
C TYR A 375 -15.85 6.71 -17.86
N GLY A 376 -15.51 7.99 -17.68
CA GLY A 376 -14.12 8.48 -17.74
C GLY A 376 -13.63 8.91 -19.12
N VAL A 377 -14.53 8.99 -20.10
CA VAL A 377 -14.24 9.43 -21.48
C VAL A 377 -15.26 10.45 -21.97
N GLU A 378 -14.94 11.13 -23.07
CA GLU A 378 -15.84 12.09 -23.73
C GLU A 378 -17.10 11.40 -24.28
N GLU A 379 -18.22 12.11 -24.29
CA GLU A 379 -19.52 11.54 -24.66
C GLU A 379 -19.56 11.11 -26.14
N GLY A 380 -19.82 9.81 -26.36
CA GLY A 380 -19.84 9.19 -27.69
C GLY A 380 -18.53 8.54 -28.14
N VAL A 381 -17.47 8.58 -27.32
CA VAL A 381 -16.22 7.83 -27.57
C VAL A 381 -16.35 6.38 -27.08
N ASP A 382 -15.82 5.42 -27.85
CA ASP A 382 -15.72 4.02 -27.47
C ASP A 382 -14.24 3.56 -27.41
N PRO A 383 -13.63 3.55 -26.21
CA PRO A 383 -12.28 3.05 -26.00
C PRO A 383 -12.03 1.61 -26.50
N ALA A 384 -13.02 0.73 -26.55
CA ALA A 384 -12.82 -0.61 -27.10
C ALA A 384 -12.72 -0.61 -28.63
N ALA A 385 -13.46 0.27 -29.32
CA ALA A 385 -13.28 0.48 -30.75
C ALA A 385 -11.94 1.19 -31.05
N ASP A 386 -11.61 2.26 -30.32
CA ASP A 386 -10.42 3.07 -30.63
C ASP A 386 -9.08 2.36 -30.32
N ASN A 387 -9.07 1.41 -29.38
CA ASN A 387 -7.86 0.65 -29.00
C ASN A 387 -7.84 -0.80 -29.53
N ASP A 388 -8.85 -1.21 -30.30
CA ASP A 388 -9.06 -2.57 -30.80
C ASP A 388 -9.09 -3.63 -29.66
N TRP A 389 -10.13 -3.54 -28.82
CA TRP A 389 -10.41 -4.47 -27.71
C TRP A 389 -11.63 -5.38 -27.96
N PRO A 390 -11.74 -6.11 -29.08
CA PRO A 390 -12.93 -6.91 -29.42
C PRO A 390 -13.18 -8.05 -28.41
N LEU A 391 -12.18 -8.42 -27.62
CA LEU A 391 -12.28 -9.47 -26.61
C LEU A 391 -12.61 -8.95 -25.19
N LEU A 392 -12.66 -7.64 -24.95
CA LEU A 392 -12.99 -7.06 -23.65
C LEU A 392 -14.31 -7.62 -23.06
N PRO A 393 -15.42 -7.76 -23.83
CA PRO A 393 -16.64 -8.37 -23.31
C PRO A 393 -16.49 -9.81 -22.83
N PHE A 394 -15.67 -10.60 -23.53
CA PHE A 394 -15.41 -12.01 -23.21
C PHE A 394 -14.42 -12.18 -22.05
N MET A 395 -13.52 -11.21 -21.86
CA MET A 395 -12.65 -11.16 -20.67
C MET A 395 -13.42 -10.71 -19.43
N ALA A 396 -14.37 -9.78 -19.57
CA ALA A 396 -15.19 -9.27 -18.47
C ALA A 396 -16.23 -10.27 -17.96
N LEU A 397 -16.91 -11.00 -18.86
CA LEU A 397 -17.89 -12.04 -18.54
C LEU A 397 -17.29 -13.44 -18.78
N SER A 398 -16.60 -13.96 -17.77
CA SER A 398 -15.87 -15.24 -17.88
C SER A 398 -16.78 -16.45 -18.13
N ASP A 399 -16.27 -17.40 -18.92
CA ASP A 399 -16.84 -18.74 -19.10
C ASP A 399 -17.03 -19.41 -17.73
N GLY A 400 -18.28 -19.47 -17.25
CA GLY A 400 -18.64 -20.04 -15.94
C GLY A 400 -19.29 -19.08 -14.95
N ALA A 401 -19.19 -17.76 -15.13
CA ALA A 401 -19.76 -16.73 -14.23
C ALA A 401 -21.31 -16.64 -14.22
N HIS A 402 -21.99 -17.71 -14.66
CA HIS A 402 -23.42 -17.95 -14.49
C HIS A 402 -23.74 -19.08 -13.49
N ALA A 403 -22.72 -19.72 -12.93
CA ALA A 403 -22.85 -20.67 -11.83
C ALA A 403 -22.80 -20.01 -10.44
N SER A 404 -22.46 -18.72 -10.36
CA SER A 404 -22.35 -17.93 -9.11
C SER A 404 -23.21 -16.66 -9.16
N SER A 405 -23.47 -16.08 -7.99
CA SER A 405 -24.11 -14.75 -7.85
C SER A 405 -23.14 -13.59 -8.06
N GLU A 406 -21.84 -13.86 -7.91
CA GLU A 406 -20.71 -12.95 -8.08
C GLU A 406 -19.49 -13.78 -8.54
N ASP A 407 -18.67 -13.24 -9.44
CA ASP A 407 -17.33 -13.76 -9.78
C ASP A 407 -16.45 -12.59 -10.27
N PHE A 408 -15.13 -12.74 -10.16
CA PHE A 408 -14.16 -11.73 -10.59
C PHE A 408 -13.25 -12.27 -11.70
N SER A 409 -13.04 -11.46 -12.74
CA SER A 409 -12.00 -11.71 -13.75
C SER A 409 -11.00 -10.57 -13.78
N TYR A 410 -9.76 -10.91 -14.13
CA TYR A 410 -8.64 -9.99 -14.21
C TYR A 410 -7.91 -10.27 -15.51
N PHE A 411 -7.58 -9.23 -16.27
CA PHE A 411 -7.04 -9.38 -17.61
C PHE A 411 -6.17 -8.19 -18.00
N THR A 412 -5.50 -8.31 -19.14
CA THR A 412 -4.62 -7.29 -19.71
C THR A 412 -5.23 -6.77 -21.01
N LEU A 413 -4.91 -5.52 -21.35
CA LEU A 413 -5.34 -4.85 -22.58
C LEU A 413 -4.14 -4.13 -23.19
N LEU A 414 -3.94 -4.25 -24.50
CA LEU A 414 -2.96 -3.43 -25.22
C LEU A 414 -3.54 -2.03 -25.42
N ARG A 415 -2.86 -0.99 -24.94
CA ARG A 415 -3.08 0.39 -25.43
C ARG A 415 -2.12 0.61 -26.60
N PRO A 416 -2.59 0.79 -27.86
CA PRO A 416 -1.71 1.07 -28.99
C PRO A 416 -0.99 2.41 -28.85
N ALA A 417 0.14 2.57 -29.54
CA ALA A 417 0.87 3.83 -29.58
C ALA A 417 0.07 4.92 -30.30
N ARG A 418 0.00 6.13 -29.73
CA ARG A 418 -0.76 7.27 -30.29
C ARG A 418 0.04 8.57 -30.17
N GLY A 419 0.49 9.09 -31.31
CA GLY A 419 1.26 10.34 -31.36
C GLY A 419 2.59 10.22 -30.61
N SER A 420 2.74 10.94 -29.50
CA SER A 420 3.88 10.84 -28.58
C SER A 420 3.76 9.69 -27.56
N LEU A 421 2.55 9.18 -27.31
CA LEU A 421 2.32 8.16 -26.29
C LEU A 421 2.75 6.77 -26.79
N PRO A 422 3.64 6.06 -26.06
CA PRO A 422 4.03 4.70 -26.41
C PRO A 422 2.89 3.70 -26.16
N ALA A 423 2.98 2.56 -26.84
CA ALA A 423 2.17 1.39 -26.54
C ALA A 423 2.54 0.80 -25.17
N THR A 424 1.56 0.25 -24.46
CA THR A 424 1.73 -0.31 -23.10
C THR A 424 0.60 -1.28 -22.79
N SER A 425 0.83 -2.17 -21.83
CA SER A 425 -0.25 -2.81 -21.06
C SER A 425 -1.12 -1.79 -20.35
N LEU A 426 -2.41 -2.11 -20.27
CA LEU A 426 -3.37 -1.70 -19.24
C LEU A 426 -3.93 -2.96 -18.58
N PHE A 427 -4.58 -2.81 -17.44
CA PHE A 427 -5.08 -3.89 -16.61
C PHE A 427 -6.56 -3.71 -16.34
N GLY A 428 -7.35 -4.76 -16.57
CA GLY A 428 -8.78 -4.80 -16.29
C GLY A 428 -9.08 -5.65 -15.05
N ILE A 429 -9.99 -5.17 -14.21
CA ILE A 429 -10.68 -5.96 -13.18
C ILE A 429 -12.19 -5.88 -13.42
N SER A 430 -12.87 -7.02 -13.37
CA SER A 430 -14.31 -7.16 -13.61
C SER A 430 -14.99 -7.77 -12.37
N CYS A 431 -16.15 -7.22 -11.98
CA CYS A 431 -17.09 -7.90 -11.08
C CYS A 431 -18.35 -8.27 -11.87
N THR A 432 -18.54 -9.57 -12.13
CA THR A 432 -19.75 -10.09 -12.76
C THR A 432 -20.80 -10.38 -11.70
N ARG A 433 -22.06 -9.98 -11.92
CA ARG A 433 -23.21 -10.36 -11.07
C ARG A 433 -24.42 -10.79 -11.90
N GLN A 434 -25.34 -11.53 -11.26
CA GLN A 434 -26.56 -12.07 -11.85
C GLN A 434 -27.82 -11.60 -11.10
N MET A 435 -28.92 -11.42 -11.83
CA MET A 435 -30.25 -11.14 -11.27
C MET A 435 -31.36 -11.83 -12.08
N ASP A 436 -32.42 -12.29 -11.42
CA ASP A 436 -33.64 -12.75 -12.11
C ASP A 436 -34.38 -11.57 -12.77
N ALA A 437 -34.70 -11.70 -14.06
CA ALA A 437 -35.31 -10.66 -14.88
C ALA A 437 -36.75 -10.28 -14.47
N SER A 438 -37.39 -11.03 -13.58
CA SER A 438 -38.66 -10.67 -12.93
C SER A 438 -38.51 -9.66 -11.79
N LEU A 439 -37.30 -9.46 -11.27
CA LEU A 439 -37.02 -8.50 -10.20
C LEU A 439 -36.84 -7.07 -10.69
N LEU A 440 -36.69 -6.86 -12.01
CA LEU A 440 -36.47 -5.54 -12.62
C LEU A 440 -37.69 -4.63 -12.45
N ILE A 441 -37.45 -3.35 -12.14
CA ILE A 441 -38.53 -2.35 -12.00
C ILE A 441 -39.22 -2.10 -13.35
N ASN A 442 -38.38 -2.04 -14.40
CA ASN A 442 -38.73 -1.93 -15.81
C ASN A 442 -37.93 -3.01 -16.57
N ARG A 443 -38.62 -3.99 -17.16
CA ARG A 443 -37.99 -5.03 -18.00
C ARG A 443 -38.09 -4.63 -19.47
N PRO A 444 -36.97 -4.32 -20.15
CA PRO A 444 -36.99 -3.98 -21.57
C PRO A 444 -37.14 -5.23 -22.45
N ALA A 445 -37.52 -5.04 -23.72
CA ALA A 445 -38.02 -6.12 -24.58
C ALA A 445 -36.94 -7.10 -25.11
N ASP A 446 -35.67 -6.66 -25.10
CA ASP A 446 -34.45 -7.40 -25.41
C ASP A 446 -34.05 -8.39 -24.30
N VAL A 447 -34.47 -8.14 -23.05
CA VAL A 447 -34.31 -9.07 -21.92
C VAL A 447 -35.33 -10.21 -22.06
N THR A 448 -35.01 -11.17 -22.93
CA THR A 448 -35.82 -12.36 -23.23
C THR A 448 -35.54 -13.52 -22.26
N ARG A 449 -34.35 -13.59 -21.66
CA ARG A 449 -33.94 -14.63 -20.71
C ARG A 449 -34.63 -14.50 -19.34
N SER A 450 -34.50 -15.53 -18.51
CA SER A 450 -34.94 -15.54 -17.11
C SER A 450 -33.98 -14.79 -16.18
N THR A 451 -32.69 -14.70 -16.51
CA THR A 451 -31.70 -13.90 -15.79
C THR A 451 -31.09 -12.82 -16.67
N VAL A 452 -30.69 -11.72 -16.03
CA VAL A 452 -29.77 -10.71 -16.56
C VAL A 452 -28.41 -10.92 -15.92
N GLN A 453 -27.38 -10.93 -16.76
CA GLN A 453 -25.97 -10.99 -16.36
C GLN A 453 -25.29 -9.73 -16.90
N LYS A 454 -24.59 -9.02 -16.01
CA LYS A 454 -23.75 -7.87 -16.36
C LYS A 454 -22.50 -7.88 -15.48
N ALA A 455 -21.46 -7.21 -15.94
CA ALA A 455 -20.28 -6.89 -15.17
C ALA A 455 -20.03 -5.38 -15.18
N VAL A 456 -19.54 -4.87 -14.05
CA VAL A 456 -18.86 -3.57 -14.00
C VAL A 456 -17.36 -3.84 -14.02
N VAL A 457 -16.66 -3.15 -14.92
CA VAL A 457 -15.24 -3.32 -15.19
C VAL A 457 -14.53 -2.01 -14.92
N VAL A 458 -13.35 -2.08 -14.29
CA VAL A 458 -12.42 -0.96 -14.16
C VAL A 458 -11.16 -1.28 -14.96
N ILE A 459 -10.66 -0.30 -15.72
CA ILE A 459 -9.39 -0.38 -16.46
C ILE A 459 -8.43 0.64 -15.85
N ALA A 460 -7.18 0.24 -15.58
CA ALA A 460 -6.12 1.07 -15.03
C ALA A 460 -4.76 0.82 -15.72
N ASP A 461 -3.77 1.67 -15.47
CA ASP A 461 -2.38 1.50 -15.94
C ASP A 461 -1.50 0.65 -15.02
N SER A 462 -1.98 0.29 -13.83
CA SER A 462 -1.26 -0.51 -12.84
C SER A 462 -2.21 -1.43 -12.08
N PRO A 463 -1.86 -2.72 -11.85
CA PRO A 463 -2.67 -3.63 -11.06
C PRO A 463 -2.39 -3.52 -9.55
N GLN A 464 -1.46 -2.68 -9.09
CA GLN A 464 -1.00 -2.62 -7.69
C GLN A 464 -2.16 -2.50 -6.69
N PHE A 465 -3.11 -1.60 -6.95
CA PHE A 465 -4.25 -1.32 -6.06
C PHE A 465 -5.46 -2.25 -6.26
N PHE A 466 -5.33 -3.31 -7.07
CA PHE A 466 -6.45 -4.20 -7.38
C PHE A 466 -7.01 -4.92 -6.15
N GLY A 467 -6.24 -5.09 -5.08
CA GLY A 467 -6.74 -5.68 -3.82
C GLY A 467 -7.87 -4.85 -3.19
N MET A 468 -7.66 -3.54 -3.03
CA MET A 468 -8.70 -2.63 -2.52
C MET A 468 -9.75 -2.25 -3.57
N LEU A 469 -9.37 -2.16 -4.85
CA LEU A 469 -10.31 -1.92 -5.95
C LEU A 469 -11.34 -3.05 -6.09
N ARG A 470 -10.94 -4.31 -5.85
CA ARG A 470 -11.83 -5.49 -5.82
C ARG A 470 -12.96 -5.34 -4.81
N GLU A 471 -12.65 -4.94 -3.58
CA GLU A 471 -13.66 -4.74 -2.52
C GLU A 471 -14.64 -3.62 -2.89
N ARG A 472 -14.13 -2.48 -3.39
CA ARG A 472 -14.98 -1.37 -3.87
C ARG A 472 -15.88 -1.81 -5.01
N LEU A 473 -15.32 -2.52 -5.99
CA LEU A 473 -16.05 -3.00 -7.16
C LEU A 473 -17.16 -4.00 -6.78
N SER A 474 -16.94 -4.86 -5.77
CA SER A 474 -17.99 -5.72 -5.20
C SER A 474 -19.14 -4.88 -4.62
N VAL A 475 -18.83 -3.86 -3.80
CA VAL A 475 -19.82 -2.98 -3.17
C VAL A 475 -20.59 -2.16 -4.21
N VAL A 476 -19.90 -1.49 -5.12
CA VAL A 476 -20.48 -0.66 -6.18
C VAL A 476 -21.37 -1.49 -7.12
N THR A 477 -20.90 -2.65 -7.57
CA THR A 477 -21.70 -3.54 -8.45
C THR A 477 -22.91 -4.10 -7.69
N SER A 478 -22.76 -4.42 -6.40
CA SER A 478 -23.88 -4.86 -5.56
C SER A 478 -24.93 -3.77 -5.35
N ALA A 479 -24.49 -2.53 -5.11
CA ALA A 479 -25.36 -1.36 -4.94
C ALA A 479 -26.13 -1.04 -6.23
N TRP A 480 -25.45 -1.03 -7.38
CA TRP A 480 -26.06 -0.83 -8.69
C TRP A 480 -27.09 -1.93 -9.03
N PHE A 481 -26.77 -3.21 -8.80
CA PHE A 481 -27.75 -4.29 -8.94
C PHE A 481 -28.93 -4.14 -7.96
N ALA A 482 -28.72 -3.64 -6.75
CA ALA A 482 -29.80 -3.43 -5.77
C ALA A 482 -30.83 -2.37 -6.19
N GLN A 483 -30.49 -1.46 -7.11
CA GLN A 483 -31.44 -0.51 -7.71
C GLN A 483 -32.53 -1.20 -8.53
N LYS A 484 -32.22 -2.36 -9.15
CA LYS A 484 -33.12 -3.15 -10.02
C LYS A 484 -33.58 -2.43 -11.29
N GLU A 485 -32.82 -1.42 -11.70
CA GLU A 485 -33.02 -0.62 -12.90
C GLU A 485 -31.64 -0.17 -13.40
N PHE A 486 -31.21 -0.67 -14.56
CA PHE A 486 -29.84 -0.47 -15.07
C PHE A 486 -29.68 0.77 -15.96
N THR A 487 -30.73 1.58 -16.10
CA THR A 487 -30.70 2.88 -16.77
C THR A 487 -30.21 4.01 -15.86
N ASP A 488 -30.34 3.83 -14.53
CA ASP A 488 -29.55 4.62 -13.60
C ASP A 488 -28.09 4.15 -13.64
N THR A 489 -27.20 5.13 -13.71
CA THR A 489 -25.75 5.00 -13.87
C THR A 489 -24.99 6.02 -13.02
N GLU A 490 -25.68 6.79 -12.16
CA GLU A 490 -25.04 7.82 -11.33
C GLU A 490 -24.01 7.22 -10.36
N ILE A 491 -24.30 6.03 -9.81
CA ILE A 491 -23.38 5.23 -8.99
C ILE A 491 -22.05 4.96 -9.74
N LEU A 492 -22.13 4.60 -11.03
CA LEU A 492 -20.97 4.23 -11.83
C LEU A 492 -20.15 5.47 -12.24
N LYS A 493 -20.83 6.61 -12.45
CA LYS A 493 -20.19 7.92 -12.67
C LYS A 493 -19.43 8.37 -11.43
N ARG A 494 -20.11 8.50 -10.28
CA ARG A 494 -19.49 8.86 -8.98
C ARG A 494 -18.31 7.95 -8.63
N PHE A 495 -18.41 6.66 -8.91
CA PHE A 495 -17.31 5.72 -8.71
C PHE A 495 -16.11 6.03 -9.63
N GLN A 496 -16.34 6.25 -10.93
CA GLN A 496 -15.27 6.63 -11.86
C GLN A 496 -14.64 7.98 -11.51
N ASP A 497 -15.46 8.98 -11.14
CA ASP A 497 -14.99 10.28 -10.67
C ASP A 497 -14.06 10.13 -9.45
N SER A 498 -14.43 9.27 -8.47
CA SER A 498 -13.57 8.99 -7.30
C SER A 498 -12.21 8.37 -7.67
N LEU A 499 -12.18 7.46 -8.65
CA LEU A 499 -10.94 6.84 -9.15
C LEU A 499 -10.08 7.81 -9.93
N LYS A 500 -10.70 8.77 -10.64
CA LYS A 500 -10.01 9.86 -11.32
C LYS A 500 -9.39 10.82 -10.31
N GLU A 501 -10.18 11.32 -9.34
CA GLU A 501 -9.68 12.24 -8.31
C GLU A 501 -8.50 11.65 -7.54
N GLU A 502 -8.53 10.37 -7.20
CA GLU A 502 -7.44 9.71 -6.49
C GLU A 502 -6.15 9.61 -7.31
N LYS A 503 -6.29 9.33 -8.62
CA LYS A 503 -5.17 9.36 -9.58
C LYS A 503 -4.59 10.77 -9.71
N GLU A 504 -5.44 11.80 -9.76
CA GLU A 504 -5.03 13.22 -9.85
C GLU A 504 -4.41 13.74 -8.55
N ARG A 505 -4.83 13.24 -7.38
CA ARG A 505 -4.22 13.53 -6.07
C ARG A 505 -2.82 12.92 -5.88
N GLY A 506 -2.34 12.08 -6.81
CA GLY A 506 -0.97 11.53 -6.78
C GLY A 506 -0.71 10.51 -5.67
N VAL A 507 -1.77 9.94 -5.07
CA VAL A 507 -1.70 9.09 -3.86
C VAL A 507 -0.81 7.84 -4.05
N GLY A 508 -0.62 7.37 -5.29
CA GLY A 508 0.28 6.27 -5.64
C GLY A 508 1.76 6.62 -5.82
N LEU A 509 2.20 7.84 -5.53
CA LEU A 509 3.61 8.28 -5.71
C LEU A 509 4.41 8.43 -4.40
N ALA A 510 3.76 8.37 -3.23
CA ALA A 510 4.41 8.55 -1.93
C ALA A 510 4.69 7.24 -1.16
N GLU A 511 4.03 6.13 -1.51
CA GLU A 511 4.26 4.80 -0.90
C GLU A 511 5.20 3.92 -1.74
N GLU A 512 6.35 4.46 -2.17
CA GLU A 512 7.30 3.76 -3.06
C GLU A 512 7.82 2.41 -2.51
N ASP A 513 7.71 2.11 -1.21
CA ASP A 513 8.14 0.84 -0.62
C ASP A 513 6.99 -0.15 -0.28
N ARG A 514 5.71 0.23 -0.48
CA ARG A 514 4.57 -0.69 -0.28
C ARG A 514 4.07 -1.21 -1.61
N GLU A 515 4.40 -2.46 -1.92
CA GLU A 515 3.60 -3.25 -2.85
C GLU A 515 2.31 -3.66 -2.10
N GLU A 516 1.15 -3.08 -2.44
CA GLU A 516 -0.10 -3.60 -1.90
C GLU A 516 -0.40 -4.96 -2.55
N TYR A 517 -0.60 -5.99 -1.72
CA TYR A 517 -0.32 -7.36 -2.11
C TYR A 517 -1.49 -8.05 -2.83
N LEU A 518 -1.61 -7.77 -4.13
CA LEU A 518 -2.52 -8.45 -5.05
C LEU A 518 -2.24 -9.96 -5.16
N GLY A 519 -3.26 -10.78 -4.91
CA GLY A 519 -3.26 -12.22 -5.15
C GLY A 519 -4.07 -12.99 -4.10
N MET A 520 -3.96 -14.32 -4.13
CA MET A 520 -4.29 -15.15 -2.97
C MET A 520 -3.16 -15.05 -1.93
N SER A 521 -3.49 -15.31 -0.66
CA SER A 521 -2.52 -15.33 0.43
C SER A 521 -1.28 -16.16 0.07
N LEU A 522 -0.07 -15.59 0.23
CA LEU A 522 1.17 -16.34 0.01
C LEU A 522 1.29 -17.51 0.99
N ARG A 523 0.69 -17.39 2.17
CA ARG A 523 0.60 -18.50 3.14
C ARG A 523 -0.27 -19.62 2.59
N GLU A 524 -1.39 -19.31 1.93
CA GLU A 524 -2.22 -20.32 1.26
C GLU A 524 -1.47 -20.97 0.08
N LEU A 525 -0.82 -20.18 -0.78
CA LEU A 525 0.00 -20.66 -1.90
C LEU A 525 1.08 -21.65 -1.41
N VAL A 526 1.83 -21.28 -0.37
CA VAL A 526 2.89 -22.12 0.23
C VAL A 526 2.31 -23.36 0.93
N ARG A 527 1.19 -23.28 1.64
CA ARG A 527 0.57 -24.45 2.30
C ARG A 527 0.01 -25.46 1.29
N GLU A 528 -0.56 -24.95 0.21
CA GLU A 528 -1.21 -25.73 -0.85
C GLU A 528 -0.19 -26.40 -1.77
N PHE A 529 0.76 -25.63 -2.34
CA PHE A 529 1.75 -26.15 -3.29
C PHE A 529 3.07 -26.59 -2.63
N ARG A 530 3.42 -26.08 -1.45
CA ARG A 530 4.61 -26.49 -0.67
C ARG A 530 5.89 -26.31 -1.50
N TRP A 531 6.72 -27.35 -1.60
CA TRP A 531 7.89 -27.41 -2.50
C TRP A 531 7.57 -27.09 -3.97
N GLN A 532 6.34 -27.32 -4.44
CA GLN A 532 5.93 -27.00 -5.81
C GLN A 532 5.78 -25.48 -6.04
N THR A 533 5.69 -24.67 -4.97
CA THR A 533 5.76 -23.20 -5.06
C THR A 533 7.08 -22.75 -5.67
N LEU A 534 8.21 -23.31 -5.20
CA LEU A 534 9.53 -23.04 -5.78
C LEU A 534 9.66 -23.62 -7.21
N VAL A 535 9.03 -24.75 -7.51
CA VAL A 535 8.98 -25.29 -8.88
C VAL A 535 8.26 -24.32 -9.83
N LEU A 536 7.12 -23.77 -9.42
CA LEU A 536 6.37 -22.80 -10.21
C LEU A 536 7.13 -21.47 -10.37
N PHE A 537 7.78 -20.98 -9.31
CA PHE A 537 8.64 -19.79 -9.35
C PHE A 537 9.82 -19.98 -10.30
N LYS A 538 10.56 -21.10 -10.16
CA LYS A 538 11.63 -21.50 -11.09
C LYS A 538 11.12 -21.69 -12.52
N CYS A 539 9.86 -22.08 -12.71
CA CYS A 539 9.24 -22.21 -14.03
C CYS A 539 8.98 -20.84 -14.68
N CYS A 540 8.46 -19.86 -13.93
CA CYS A 540 8.25 -18.49 -14.44
C CYS A 540 9.56 -17.88 -14.98
N LEU A 541 10.65 -18.04 -14.23
CA LEU A 541 11.98 -17.55 -14.61
C LEU A 541 12.59 -18.26 -15.83
N LEU A 542 12.12 -19.46 -16.21
CA LEU A 542 12.51 -20.11 -17.47
C LEU A 542 11.70 -19.64 -18.69
N GLN A 543 10.66 -18.82 -18.49
CA GLN A 543 9.76 -18.32 -19.54
C GLN A 543 9.23 -19.41 -20.53
N PRO A 544 8.57 -20.48 -20.08
CA PRO A 544 7.85 -21.41 -20.96
C PRO A 544 6.40 -20.95 -21.22
N LYS A 545 5.62 -21.76 -21.95
CA LYS A 545 4.16 -21.60 -22.09
C LYS A 545 3.44 -22.19 -20.88
N MET A 546 3.19 -21.36 -19.85
CA MET A 546 2.49 -21.74 -18.62
C MET A 546 0.98 -21.49 -18.74
N LEU A 547 0.21 -22.57 -18.65
CA LEU A 547 -1.24 -22.54 -18.72
C LEU A 547 -1.86 -22.97 -17.39
N PHE A 548 -2.64 -22.07 -16.79
CA PHE A 548 -3.42 -22.33 -15.58
C PHE A 548 -4.87 -22.62 -15.98
N PHE A 549 -5.44 -23.69 -15.41
CA PHE A 549 -6.83 -24.06 -15.60
C PHE A 549 -7.53 -24.14 -14.24
N GLY A 550 -8.77 -23.66 -14.16
CA GLY A 550 -9.62 -23.90 -13.00
C GLY A 550 -11.02 -23.32 -13.16
N SER A 551 -11.99 -23.93 -12.49
CA SER A 551 -13.42 -23.62 -12.57
C SER A 551 -13.84 -22.26 -11.99
N ARG A 552 -13.00 -21.64 -11.14
CA ARG A 552 -13.27 -20.35 -10.47
C ARG A 552 -12.32 -19.27 -10.97
N CYS A 553 -12.86 -18.28 -11.69
CA CYS A 553 -12.07 -17.25 -12.37
C CYS A 553 -11.26 -16.38 -11.38
N GLU A 554 -11.86 -15.96 -10.27
CA GLU A 554 -11.16 -15.15 -9.26
C GLU A 554 -9.92 -15.90 -8.71
N ARG A 555 -10.08 -17.15 -8.26
CA ARG A 555 -8.98 -17.98 -7.75
C ARG A 555 -7.87 -18.19 -8.78
N LEU A 556 -8.26 -18.45 -10.02
CA LEU A 556 -7.38 -18.66 -11.16
C LEU A 556 -6.48 -17.44 -11.42
N CYS A 557 -7.05 -16.24 -11.43
CA CYS A 557 -6.30 -15.00 -11.58
C CYS A 557 -5.42 -14.72 -10.37
N MET A 558 -6.00 -14.81 -9.16
CA MET A 558 -5.32 -14.52 -7.90
C MET A 558 -4.09 -15.40 -7.66
N MET A 559 -4.14 -16.68 -8.03
CA MET A 559 -2.99 -17.59 -7.93
C MET A 559 -1.80 -17.16 -8.82
N GLN A 560 -2.08 -16.70 -10.04
CA GLN A 560 -1.05 -16.20 -10.96
C GLN A 560 -0.41 -14.90 -10.44
N PHE A 561 -1.22 -13.96 -9.94
CA PHE A 561 -0.70 -12.73 -9.33
C PHE A 561 0.18 -13.02 -8.10
N SER A 562 -0.25 -13.91 -7.21
CA SER A 562 0.58 -14.35 -6.07
C SER A 562 1.94 -14.88 -6.52
N LEU A 563 1.95 -15.71 -7.56
CA LEU A 563 3.16 -16.34 -8.09
C LEU A 563 4.16 -15.33 -8.67
N ILE A 564 3.68 -14.33 -9.44
CA ILE A 564 4.57 -13.27 -9.95
C ILE A 564 4.95 -12.23 -8.88
N SER A 565 4.14 -12.07 -7.81
CA SER A 565 4.49 -11.21 -6.65
C SER A 565 5.65 -11.74 -5.78
N LEU A 566 6.19 -12.92 -6.11
CA LEU A 566 7.42 -13.45 -5.51
C LEU A 566 8.69 -12.95 -6.22
N ILE A 567 8.57 -12.26 -7.36
CA ILE A 567 9.70 -11.63 -8.07
C ILE A 567 9.70 -10.14 -7.69
N PRO A 568 10.66 -9.66 -6.87
CA PRO A 568 10.64 -8.30 -6.32
C PRO A 568 10.54 -7.22 -7.40
N GLY A 569 9.58 -6.29 -7.28
CA GLY A 569 9.37 -5.19 -8.22
C GLY A 569 8.70 -5.56 -9.54
N LEU A 570 8.38 -6.84 -9.80
CA LEU A 570 7.82 -7.25 -11.09
C LEU A 570 6.40 -6.72 -11.32
N ILE A 571 5.54 -6.72 -10.29
CA ILE A 571 4.17 -6.19 -10.34
C ILE A 571 4.12 -4.72 -10.82
N ARG A 572 5.17 -3.96 -10.52
CA ARG A 572 5.33 -2.55 -10.89
C ARG A 572 5.81 -2.34 -12.33
N ASN A 573 6.35 -3.38 -12.96
CA ASN A 573 7.02 -3.35 -14.26
C ASN A 573 6.34 -4.31 -15.26
N LEU A 574 5.01 -4.21 -15.38
CA LEU A 574 4.19 -5.05 -16.27
C LEU A 574 3.79 -4.34 -17.58
N GLN A 575 4.43 -3.23 -17.94
CA GLN A 575 4.07 -2.41 -19.11
C GLN A 575 4.19 -3.11 -20.47
N ASP A 576 4.91 -4.25 -20.55
CA ASP A 576 5.11 -5.03 -21.79
C ASP A 576 4.44 -6.43 -21.76
N CYS A 577 3.48 -6.67 -20.87
CA CYS A 577 2.89 -8.00 -20.69
C CYS A 577 1.58 -8.26 -21.48
N ALA A 578 0.90 -7.22 -21.97
CA ALA A 578 -0.41 -7.37 -22.62
C ALA A 578 -0.38 -7.89 -24.06
N ASP A 579 0.76 -7.78 -24.76
CA ASP A 579 0.90 -8.21 -26.16
C ASP A 579 2.37 -8.62 -26.47
N PRO A 580 2.62 -9.70 -27.24
CA PRO A 580 3.97 -10.20 -27.49
C PRO A 580 4.90 -9.28 -28.29
N ASP A 581 4.42 -8.26 -28.99
CA ASP A 581 5.28 -7.31 -29.69
C ASP A 581 5.78 -6.15 -28.79
N LEU A 582 5.28 -6.03 -27.55
CA LEU A 582 5.72 -5.06 -26.55
C LEU A 582 7.14 -5.38 -26.02
N ASP A 583 7.89 -4.30 -25.74
CA ASP A 583 9.36 -4.32 -25.57
C ASP A 583 9.87 -2.91 -25.17
N SER A 584 9.16 -2.18 -24.31
CA SER A 584 9.54 -0.83 -23.85
C SER A 584 10.60 -0.87 -22.74
N TYR A 585 10.53 -1.86 -21.84
CA TYR A 585 11.43 -2.04 -20.70
C TYR A 585 12.89 -2.23 -21.14
N GLU A 586 13.23 -3.20 -22.02
CA GLU A 586 14.63 -3.36 -22.47
C GLU A 586 15.13 -2.12 -23.24
N LYS A 587 14.25 -1.36 -23.91
CA LYS A 587 14.64 -0.13 -24.63
C LYS A 587 14.95 1.04 -23.69
N GLN A 588 14.39 1.07 -22.49
CA GLN A 588 14.57 2.13 -21.50
C GLN A 588 15.57 1.75 -20.39
N LEU A 589 15.89 0.46 -20.24
CA LEU A 589 16.79 -0.05 -19.22
C LEU A 589 18.23 0.46 -19.41
N VAL A 590 18.80 1.03 -18.34
CA VAL A 590 20.18 1.51 -18.28
C VAL A 590 20.89 0.81 -17.12
N LYS A 591 22.10 0.29 -17.34
CA LYS A 591 22.92 -0.30 -16.26
C LYS A 591 23.19 0.75 -15.16
N PRO A 592 22.83 0.47 -13.89
CA PRO A 592 23.13 1.38 -12.78
C PRO A 592 24.63 1.59 -12.57
N THR A 593 25.00 2.84 -12.22
CA THR A 593 26.39 3.26 -12.00
C THR A 593 26.71 3.56 -10.52
N SER A 594 25.72 3.48 -9.63
CA SER A 594 25.84 3.82 -8.21
C SER A 594 24.89 2.97 -7.38
N LEU A 595 25.34 2.58 -6.19
CA LEU A 595 24.59 1.76 -5.22
C LEU A 595 24.47 2.50 -3.89
N LYS A 596 23.25 2.68 -3.39
CA LYS A 596 22.96 3.05 -2.01
C LYS A 596 22.57 1.78 -1.24
N THR A 597 23.48 1.18 -0.49
CA THR A 597 23.22 -0.09 0.23
C THR A 597 22.19 0.01 1.35
N SER A 598 21.83 1.23 1.78
CA SER A 598 20.78 1.52 2.77
C SER A 598 19.37 1.64 2.16
N ASP A 599 19.24 1.55 0.84
CA ASP A 599 18.02 1.78 0.07
C ASP A 599 17.70 0.50 -0.72
N ARG A 600 16.55 -0.12 -0.43
CA ARG A 600 16.13 -1.38 -1.05
C ARG A 600 15.88 -1.22 -2.54
N SER A 601 15.29 -0.11 -2.97
CA SER A 601 15.03 0.17 -4.39
C SER A 601 16.35 0.31 -5.17
N SER A 602 17.33 1.03 -4.60
CA SER A 602 18.69 1.13 -5.17
C SER A 602 19.42 -0.23 -5.21
N LEU A 603 19.32 -1.04 -4.16
CA LEU A 603 19.94 -2.37 -4.13
C LEU A 603 19.33 -3.32 -5.17
N LEU A 604 18.00 -3.45 -5.21
CA LEU A 604 17.30 -4.30 -6.19
C LEU A 604 17.62 -3.86 -7.62
N SER A 605 17.57 -2.56 -7.89
CA SER A 605 17.92 -1.99 -9.20
C SER A 605 19.36 -2.32 -9.61
N TYR A 606 20.33 -2.11 -8.72
CA TYR A 606 21.75 -2.39 -8.98
C TYR A 606 22.03 -3.88 -9.25
N MET A 607 21.31 -4.77 -8.55
CA MET A 607 21.37 -6.21 -8.75
C MET A 607 20.65 -6.68 -10.04
N GLY A 608 19.96 -5.76 -10.74
CA GLY A 608 19.27 -6.01 -12.01
C GLY A 608 17.86 -6.57 -11.85
N LEU A 609 17.18 -6.27 -10.75
CA LEU A 609 15.79 -6.67 -10.48
C LEU A 609 14.79 -5.55 -10.82
N PRO A 610 13.55 -5.88 -11.24
CA PRO A 610 13.00 -7.23 -11.43
C PRO A 610 13.67 -8.00 -12.59
N LEU A 611 13.77 -9.32 -12.44
CA LEU A 611 14.02 -10.20 -13.59
C LEU A 611 12.80 -10.12 -14.50
N GLN A 612 12.92 -9.37 -15.59
CA GLN A 612 11.80 -9.07 -16.46
C GLN A 612 11.40 -10.29 -17.30
N ILE A 613 10.42 -11.05 -16.81
CA ILE A 613 9.87 -12.23 -17.50
C ILE A 613 8.86 -11.85 -18.60
N PHE A 614 8.40 -10.58 -18.64
CA PHE A 614 7.46 -10.08 -19.64
C PHE A 614 8.08 -9.01 -20.55
N GLY A 615 8.07 -9.27 -21.85
CA GLY A 615 8.61 -8.44 -22.92
C GLY A 615 8.51 -9.19 -24.26
N LYS A 616 9.43 -8.92 -25.18
CA LYS A 616 9.27 -9.36 -26.57
C LYS A 616 9.13 -10.89 -26.75
N GLY A 617 7.98 -11.28 -27.28
CA GLY A 617 7.57 -12.66 -27.53
C GLY A 617 6.88 -13.33 -26.35
N SER A 618 6.33 -12.57 -25.39
CA SER A 618 5.66 -13.10 -24.19
C SER A 618 4.29 -12.46 -23.92
N LEU A 619 3.45 -13.14 -23.12
CA LEU A 619 2.13 -12.64 -22.72
C LEU A 619 1.84 -12.92 -21.24
N PHE A 620 1.14 -12.00 -20.57
CA PHE A 620 0.44 -12.24 -19.31
C PHE A 620 -1.06 -12.03 -19.50
N GLY A 621 -1.85 -13.08 -19.29
CA GLY A 621 -3.31 -13.07 -19.46
C GLY A 621 -4.01 -13.79 -18.30
N PRO A 622 -4.10 -13.17 -17.10
CA PRO A 622 -4.57 -13.84 -15.89
C PRO A 622 -5.93 -14.53 -16.06
N TYR A 623 -6.84 -13.92 -16.82
CA TYR A 623 -7.92 -14.59 -17.52
C TYR A 623 -7.80 -14.39 -19.03
N THR A 624 -7.86 -15.48 -19.78
CA THR A 624 -7.77 -15.56 -21.24
C THR A 624 -8.95 -16.38 -21.79
N PRO A 625 -9.85 -15.78 -22.58
CA PRO A 625 -11.05 -16.44 -23.10
C PRO A 625 -10.75 -17.29 -24.35
N LEU A 626 -11.69 -18.16 -24.73
CA LEU A 626 -11.54 -19.10 -25.85
C LEU A 626 -11.22 -18.42 -27.19
N GLN A 627 -11.68 -17.18 -27.39
CA GLN A 627 -11.47 -16.37 -28.58
C GLN A 627 -9.99 -15.94 -28.75
N GLN A 628 -9.17 -16.04 -27.71
CA GLN A 628 -7.77 -15.62 -27.69
C GLN A 628 -6.79 -16.80 -27.86
N LEU A 629 -7.25 -18.01 -28.19
CA LEU A 629 -6.36 -19.18 -28.34
C LEU A 629 -5.35 -19.07 -29.49
N ASP A 630 -5.68 -18.34 -30.56
CA ASP A 630 -4.79 -18.29 -31.74
C ASP A 630 -3.50 -17.50 -31.48
N ILE A 631 -3.52 -16.43 -30.66
CA ILE A 631 -2.30 -15.73 -30.23
C ILE A 631 -1.42 -16.58 -29.28
N LEU A 632 -2.01 -17.51 -28.52
CA LEU A 632 -1.23 -18.48 -27.73
C LEU A 632 -0.55 -19.54 -28.61
N ALA A 633 -1.19 -19.92 -29.71
CA ALA A 633 -0.66 -20.86 -30.70
C ALA A 633 0.30 -20.22 -31.73
N ASP A 634 0.39 -18.88 -31.78
CA ASP A 634 1.29 -18.19 -32.72
C ASP A 634 2.77 -18.46 -32.45
N TYR A 635 3.58 -18.28 -33.51
CA TYR A 635 5.03 -18.48 -33.50
C TYR A 635 5.81 -17.30 -32.88
N GLY A 636 5.28 -16.08 -32.93
CA GLY A 636 5.86 -14.91 -32.25
C GLY A 636 5.74 -15.02 -30.72
N THR A 637 4.64 -15.59 -30.25
CA THR A 637 4.39 -15.87 -28.83
C THR A 637 5.22 -17.08 -28.38
N LYS A 638 6.42 -16.83 -27.84
CA LYS A 638 7.34 -17.85 -27.32
C LYS A 638 6.92 -18.38 -25.95
N SER A 639 6.50 -17.49 -25.05
CA SER A 639 6.28 -17.77 -23.62
C SER A 639 5.02 -17.08 -23.11
N TYR A 640 4.46 -17.55 -21.98
CA TYR A 640 3.37 -16.83 -21.31
C TYR A 640 3.01 -17.39 -19.94
N ILE A 641 2.29 -16.57 -19.17
CA ILE A 641 1.50 -16.98 -18.01
C ILE A 641 0.04 -16.59 -18.32
N VAL A 642 -0.82 -17.59 -18.55
CA VAL A 642 -2.25 -17.38 -18.83
C VAL A 642 -3.15 -18.31 -18.04
N GLY A 643 -4.30 -17.81 -17.61
CA GLY A 643 -5.37 -18.60 -17.00
C GLY A 643 -6.57 -18.75 -17.93
N SER A 644 -7.23 -19.91 -17.93
CA SER A 644 -8.57 -20.03 -18.51
C SER A 644 -9.48 -20.98 -17.73
N THR A 645 -10.77 -20.70 -17.75
CA THR A 645 -11.84 -21.56 -17.21
C THR A 645 -12.34 -22.58 -18.25
N ASN A 646 -11.93 -22.45 -19.52
CA ASN A 646 -12.48 -23.24 -20.62
C ASN A 646 -11.81 -24.63 -20.74
N SER A 647 -12.60 -25.70 -20.61
CA SER A 647 -12.08 -27.09 -20.57
C SER A 647 -11.60 -27.66 -21.91
N LEU A 648 -11.83 -26.97 -23.05
CA LEU A 648 -11.27 -27.38 -24.34
C LEU A 648 -9.73 -27.36 -24.32
N LEU A 649 -9.15 -26.44 -23.55
CA LEU A 649 -7.70 -26.32 -23.35
C LEU A 649 -7.08 -27.58 -22.72
N LEU A 650 -7.82 -28.32 -21.89
CA LEU A 650 -7.36 -29.60 -21.34
C LEU A 650 -7.20 -30.68 -22.43
N GLN A 651 -8.06 -30.65 -23.45
CA GLN A 651 -8.05 -31.60 -24.57
C GLN A 651 -6.91 -31.32 -25.56
N GLN A 652 -6.52 -30.05 -25.71
CA GLN A 652 -5.45 -29.60 -26.61
C GLN A 652 -4.21 -29.09 -25.86
N LYS A 653 -4.00 -29.53 -24.61
CA LYS A 653 -2.93 -29.04 -23.73
C LYS A 653 -1.55 -29.01 -24.40
N ASP A 654 -1.21 -30.06 -25.16
CA ASP A 654 0.10 -30.21 -25.79
C ASP A 654 0.32 -29.24 -26.99
N ARG A 655 -0.72 -28.49 -27.40
CA ARG A 655 -0.65 -27.37 -28.36
C ARG A 655 -0.47 -26.01 -27.67
N TYR A 656 -0.98 -25.86 -26.44
CA TYR A 656 -1.07 -24.57 -25.74
C TYR A 656 -0.28 -24.51 -24.43
N SER A 657 0.49 -25.54 -24.04
CA SER A 657 1.39 -25.45 -22.89
C SER A 657 2.57 -26.43 -22.87
N ASP A 658 3.69 -25.92 -22.36
CA ASP A 658 4.81 -26.73 -21.86
C ASP A 658 4.51 -27.28 -20.45
N ILE A 659 3.63 -26.59 -19.71
CA ILE A 659 3.19 -26.91 -18.37
C ILE A 659 1.72 -26.47 -18.15
N LEU A 660 0.88 -27.43 -17.78
CA LEU A 660 -0.51 -27.24 -17.41
C LEU A 660 -0.67 -27.36 -15.88
N ILE A 661 -1.16 -26.30 -15.23
CA ILE A 661 -1.46 -26.25 -13.80
C ILE A 661 -2.98 -26.32 -13.63
N ASN A 662 -3.51 -27.44 -13.15
CA ASN A 662 -4.94 -27.62 -12.89
C ASN A 662 -5.25 -27.30 -11.42
N LEU A 663 -6.01 -26.23 -11.18
CA LEU A 663 -6.40 -25.71 -9.86
C LEU A 663 -7.68 -26.36 -9.30
N ASP A 664 -8.38 -27.19 -10.07
CA ASP A 664 -9.50 -28.00 -9.59
C ASP A 664 -9.02 -29.38 -9.11
N GLU A 665 -8.10 -30.00 -9.85
CA GLU A 665 -7.46 -31.28 -9.47
C GLU A 665 -6.23 -31.12 -8.57
N MET A 666 -5.68 -29.90 -8.46
CA MET A 666 -4.39 -29.58 -7.84
C MET A 666 -3.20 -30.35 -8.47
N THR A 667 -3.21 -30.53 -9.79
CA THR A 667 -2.17 -31.25 -10.55
C THR A 667 -1.29 -30.31 -11.38
N ILE A 668 0.01 -30.65 -11.49
CA ILE A 668 0.96 -29.95 -12.37
C ILE A 668 1.46 -30.95 -13.41
N ASN A 669 1.14 -30.70 -14.67
CA ASN A 669 1.43 -31.56 -15.81
C ASN A 669 2.44 -30.88 -16.73
N ILE A 670 3.73 -31.21 -16.58
CA ILE A 670 4.79 -30.75 -17.48
C ILE A 670 4.83 -31.68 -18.70
N THR A 671 4.60 -31.14 -19.89
CA THR A 671 4.61 -31.89 -21.17
C THR A 671 6.05 -32.04 -21.70
N SER A 672 6.86 -30.99 -21.58
CA SER A 672 8.26 -30.96 -22.03
C SER A 672 9.20 -31.74 -21.10
N SER A 673 9.93 -32.71 -21.65
CA SER A 673 10.87 -33.55 -20.89
C SER A 673 12.14 -32.81 -20.44
N SER A 674 12.62 -31.83 -21.22
CA SER A 674 13.75 -30.98 -20.83
C SER A 674 13.37 -30.01 -19.71
N LEU A 675 12.19 -29.39 -19.81
CA LEU A 675 11.64 -28.54 -18.75
C LEU A 675 11.46 -29.35 -17.46
N ARG A 676 11.03 -30.62 -17.55
CA ARG A 676 10.90 -31.52 -16.41
C ARG A 676 12.25 -31.88 -15.76
N SER A 677 13.35 -31.97 -16.52
CA SER A 677 14.70 -32.12 -15.93
C SER A 677 15.10 -30.86 -15.19
N ALA A 678 15.04 -29.71 -15.88
CA ALA A 678 15.43 -28.39 -15.35
C ALA A 678 14.63 -27.95 -14.12
N LEU A 679 13.38 -28.41 -13.95
CA LEU A 679 12.56 -28.13 -12.76
C LEU A 679 12.76 -29.12 -11.59
N THR A 680 13.76 -29.99 -11.66
CA THR A 680 14.12 -30.86 -10.53
C THR A 680 14.88 -30.06 -9.46
N LEU A 681 14.24 -29.85 -8.31
CA LEU A 681 14.84 -29.10 -7.20
C LEU A 681 16.09 -29.78 -6.62
N SER A 682 17.06 -28.97 -6.22
CA SER A 682 18.27 -29.42 -5.52
C SER A 682 17.98 -29.88 -4.08
N ALA A 683 18.98 -30.51 -3.45
CA ALA A 683 18.91 -30.85 -2.03
C ALA A 683 18.98 -29.61 -1.09
N ALA A 684 19.35 -28.43 -1.59
CA ALA A 684 19.32 -27.18 -0.85
C ALA A 684 17.99 -26.45 -1.05
N ASP A 685 17.52 -26.33 -2.30
CA ASP A 685 16.17 -25.87 -2.67
C ASP A 685 15.10 -26.55 -1.82
N ARG A 686 15.19 -27.89 -1.74
CA ARG A 686 14.22 -28.73 -1.03
C ARG A 686 14.17 -28.42 0.46
N ARG A 687 15.33 -28.35 1.12
CA ARG A 687 15.43 -28.00 2.56
C ARG A 687 14.90 -26.60 2.85
N TRP A 688 15.19 -25.64 1.97
CA TRP A 688 14.72 -24.25 2.10
C TRP A 688 13.20 -24.13 1.95
N MET A 689 12.62 -24.71 0.90
CA MET A 689 11.18 -24.61 0.67
C MET A 689 10.37 -25.48 1.66
N ASP A 690 10.90 -26.61 2.13
CA ASP A 690 10.30 -27.36 3.24
C ASP A 690 10.36 -26.57 4.56
N PHE A 691 11.43 -25.82 4.83
CA PHE A 691 11.52 -24.91 5.98
C PHE A 691 10.45 -23.81 5.94
N ILE A 692 10.29 -23.09 4.83
CA ILE A 692 9.25 -22.05 4.69
C ILE A 692 7.85 -22.67 4.83
N THR A 693 7.63 -23.84 4.22
CA THR A 693 6.39 -24.61 4.37
C THR A 693 6.12 -24.96 5.84
N GLN A 694 7.15 -25.33 6.61
CA GLN A 694 7.04 -25.62 8.03
C GLN A 694 6.67 -24.37 8.84
N SER A 695 7.36 -23.23 8.64
CA SER A 695 7.05 -21.97 9.33
C SER A 695 5.63 -21.44 9.06
N VAL A 696 5.12 -21.65 7.85
CA VAL A 696 3.72 -21.32 7.49
C VAL A 696 2.72 -22.27 8.20
N ASN A 697 3.05 -23.57 8.31
CA ASN A 697 2.20 -24.54 9.00
C ASN A 697 2.18 -24.35 10.53
N ASP A 698 3.33 -24.13 11.16
CA ASP A 698 3.43 -23.92 12.61
C ASP A 698 2.69 -22.65 13.07
N THR A 699 2.65 -21.64 12.21
CA THR A 699 1.89 -20.40 12.44
C THR A 699 0.49 -20.40 11.81
N TRP A 700 -0.01 -21.54 11.31
CA TRP A 700 -1.26 -21.57 10.55
C TRP A 700 -2.50 -21.28 11.40
N ASP A 701 -3.32 -20.30 11.01
CA ASP A 701 -4.65 -20.08 11.57
C ASP A 701 -5.74 -20.59 10.61
N GLU A 702 -6.65 -21.43 11.11
CA GLU A 702 -7.79 -21.96 10.34
C GLU A 702 -8.95 -20.95 10.29
N SER A 703 -9.01 -20.00 11.22
CA SER A 703 -9.99 -18.91 11.23
C SER A 703 -9.57 -17.71 10.36
N ASN A 704 -8.27 -17.60 10.03
CA ASN A 704 -7.72 -16.55 9.19
C ASN A 704 -6.44 -17.02 8.46
N PRO A 705 -6.56 -17.69 7.30
CA PRO A 705 -5.41 -18.19 6.52
C PRO A 705 -4.30 -17.16 6.25
N GLY A 706 -4.67 -15.90 5.98
CA GLY A 706 -3.74 -14.79 5.75
C GLY A 706 -3.01 -14.25 7.00
N ARG A 707 -3.28 -14.77 8.21
CA ARG A 707 -2.67 -14.29 9.46
C ARG A 707 -1.94 -15.39 10.23
N PRO A 708 -0.70 -15.16 10.71
CA PRO A 708 -0.05 -16.08 11.64
C PRO A 708 -0.74 -16.06 13.01
N LYS A 709 -1.01 -17.24 13.59
CA LYS A 709 -1.60 -17.41 14.94
C LYS A 709 -0.86 -16.64 16.03
N THR A 710 0.46 -16.54 15.91
CA THR A 710 1.37 -15.86 16.86
C THR A 710 1.43 -14.35 16.66
N MET A 711 0.80 -13.80 15.62
CA MET A 711 0.91 -12.41 15.15
C MET A 711 2.33 -11.92 14.76
N GLY A 712 3.37 -12.71 14.99
CA GLY A 712 4.75 -12.38 14.63
C GLY A 712 5.05 -12.41 13.13
N TYR A 713 6.26 -11.99 12.81
CA TYR A 713 6.81 -11.86 11.45
C TYR A 713 7.08 -13.21 10.79
N VAL A 714 7.65 -14.18 11.52
CA VAL A 714 8.00 -15.51 10.96
C VAL A 714 6.74 -16.23 10.47
N GLY A 715 6.78 -16.72 9.23
CA GLY A 715 5.62 -17.35 8.58
C GLY A 715 4.54 -16.36 8.09
N SER A 716 4.72 -15.05 8.25
CA SER A 716 3.89 -14.04 7.58
C SER A 716 4.16 -14.01 6.06
N GLU A 717 3.31 -13.30 5.31
CA GLU A 717 3.51 -13.10 3.87
C GLU A 717 4.75 -12.24 3.57
N GLU A 718 5.04 -11.25 4.42
CA GLU A 718 6.23 -10.42 4.33
C GLU A 718 7.51 -11.25 4.51
N PHE A 719 7.49 -12.18 5.45
CA PHE A 719 8.56 -13.19 5.61
C PHE A 719 8.70 -14.07 4.36
N ILE A 720 7.61 -14.50 3.73
CA ILE A 720 7.69 -15.29 2.49
C ILE A 720 8.35 -14.45 1.38
N ARG A 721 7.96 -13.18 1.20
CA ARG A 721 8.58 -12.30 0.19
C ARG A 721 10.05 -12.06 0.45
N LEU A 722 10.45 -11.70 1.67
CA LEU A 722 11.87 -11.50 1.99
C LEU A 722 12.68 -12.78 1.77
N GLN A 723 12.14 -13.97 2.07
CA GLN A 723 12.84 -15.22 1.78
C GLN A 723 13.01 -15.46 0.27
N PHE A 724 12.00 -15.20 -0.57
CA PHE A 724 12.14 -15.31 -2.03
C PHE A 724 13.08 -14.22 -2.61
N GLU A 725 13.12 -13.03 -2.01
CA GLU A 725 14.07 -11.96 -2.34
C GLU A 725 15.51 -12.33 -1.97
N GLU A 726 15.78 -12.78 -0.73
CA GLU A 726 17.10 -13.32 -0.31
C GLU A 726 17.53 -14.48 -1.23
N TYR A 727 16.62 -15.40 -1.54
CA TYR A 727 16.89 -16.52 -2.45
C TYR A 727 17.29 -16.04 -3.85
N LEU A 728 16.56 -15.07 -4.42
CA LEU A 728 16.82 -14.56 -5.76
C LEU A 728 18.13 -13.74 -5.82
N LEU A 729 18.39 -12.89 -4.83
CA LEU A 729 19.63 -12.13 -4.69
C LEU A 729 20.85 -13.07 -4.55
N SER A 730 20.74 -14.12 -3.74
CA SER A 730 21.76 -15.16 -3.62
C SER A 730 21.98 -15.93 -4.92
N LEU A 731 20.91 -16.27 -5.65
CA LEU A 731 20.95 -17.00 -6.92
C LEU A 731 21.71 -16.21 -8.00
N ILE A 732 21.31 -14.96 -8.22
CA ILE A 732 21.90 -14.13 -9.28
C ILE A 732 23.36 -13.76 -8.95
N SER A 733 23.69 -13.58 -7.67
CA SER A 733 25.07 -13.48 -7.19
C SER A 733 25.89 -14.76 -7.45
N ALA A 734 25.36 -15.94 -7.11
CA ALA A 734 26.02 -17.21 -7.33
C ALA A 734 26.28 -17.50 -8.81
N VAL A 735 25.38 -17.10 -9.71
CA VAL A 735 25.57 -17.24 -11.17
C VAL A 735 26.61 -16.25 -11.71
N LYS A 736 26.69 -15.01 -11.22
CA LYS A 736 27.83 -14.12 -11.52
C LYS A 736 29.17 -14.72 -11.05
N CYS A 737 29.19 -15.32 -9.86
CA CYS A 737 30.37 -16.00 -9.31
C CYS A 737 30.78 -17.20 -10.19
N HIS A 738 29.85 -18.05 -10.60
CA HIS A 738 30.07 -19.15 -11.56
C HIS A 738 30.66 -18.65 -12.88
N ASN A 739 30.07 -17.60 -13.48
CA ASN A 739 30.56 -16.99 -14.71
C ASN A 739 32.00 -16.47 -14.55
N TYR A 740 32.28 -15.74 -13.46
CA TYR A 740 33.62 -15.24 -13.16
C TYR A 740 34.65 -16.36 -12.95
N LEU A 741 34.30 -17.42 -12.21
CA LEU A 741 35.16 -18.59 -11.99
C LEU A 741 35.46 -19.34 -13.30
N ASN A 742 34.47 -19.52 -14.17
CA ASN A 742 34.65 -20.14 -15.49
C ASN A 742 35.58 -19.31 -16.39
N HIS A 743 35.38 -17.98 -16.46
CA HIS A 743 36.27 -17.09 -17.23
C HIS A 743 37.71 -17.09 -16.69
N HIS A 744 37.90 -17.38 -15.40
CA HIS A 744 39.20 -17.38 -14.74
C HIS A 744 39.76 -18.77 -14.41
N ALA A 745 39.17 -19.86 -14.96
CA ALA A 745 39.53 -21.26 -14.66
C ALA A 745 40.99 -21.66 -14.98
N HIS A 746 41.77 -20.79 -15.63
CA HIS A 746 43.20 -20.98 -15.92
C HIS A 746 44.11 -19.99 -15.17
N ASN A 747 43.55 -19.13 -14.29
CA ASN A 747 44.29 -18.13 -13.53
C ASN A 747 44.22 -18.43 -12.01
N PRO A 748 45.23 -19.15 -11.44
CA PRO A 748 45.24 -19.49 -10.02
C PRO A 748 45.42 -18.30 -9.06
N LYS A 749 45.54 -17.06 -9.56
CA LYS A 749 45.49 -15.83 -8.75
C LYS A 749 44.09 -15.20 -8.65
N ALA A 750 43.13 -15.65 -9.46
CA ALA A 750 41.78 -15.12 -9.51
C ALA A 750 40.74 -15.99 -8.77
N MET A 751 41.16 -17.11 -8.17
CA MET A 751 40.29 -17.91 -7.31
C MET A 751 39.96 -17.16 -6.03
N LEU A 752 38.66 -17.02 -5.73
CA LEU A 752 38.14 -16.39 -4.51
C LEU A 752 38.43 -17.30 -3.29
N PRO A 753 39.33 -16.95 -2.36
CA PRO A 753 39.78 -17.88 -1.30
C PRO A 753 38.71 -18.22 -0.24
N GLN A 754 37.56 -17.56 -0.31
CA GLN A 754 36.43 -17.68 0.63
C GLN A 754 35.29 -18.55 0.07
N VAL A 755 35.32 -18.90 -1.23
CA VAL A 755 34.27 -19.67 -1.92
C VAL A 755 34.79 -21.08 -2.19
N GLU A 756 34.25 -22.07 -1.47
CA GLU A 756 34.60 -23.48 -1.66
C GLU A 756 33.74 -24.11 -2.76
N GLY A 757 34.35 -24.33 -3.93
CA GLY A 757 33.68 -24.94 -5.09
C GLY A 757 32.90 -23.94 -5.94
N ASP A 758 31.81 -24.41 -6.55
CA ASP A 758 30.91 -23.61 -7.38
C ASP A 758 29.57 -23.40 -6.63
N PRO A 759 29.30 -22.18 -6.13
CA PRO A 759 28.13 -21.92 -5.30
C PRO A 759 26.81 -21.96 -6.07
N SER A 760 26.84 -21.87 -7.41
CA SER A 760 25.64 -21.95 -8.21
C SER A 760 25.04 -23.37 -8.18
N SER A 761 25.87 -24.39 -7.94
CA SER A 761 25.43 -25.79 -7.94
C SER A 761 24.38 -26.14 -6.88
N ASP A 762 24.33 -25.43 -5.75
CA ASP A 762 23.27 -25.58 -4.73
C ASP A 762 21.89 -25.12 -5.25
N PHE A 763 21.80 -24.35 -6.35
CA PHE A 763 20.55 -23.95 -7.01
C PHE A 763 20.14 -24.88 -8.18
N GLY A 764 20.97 -25.88 -8.52
CA GLY A 764 20.69 -26.90 -9.53
C GLY A 764 21.22 -26.55 -10.94
N ASN A 765 22.22 -27.32 -11.39
CA ASN A 765 22.92 -27.10 -12.66
C ASN A 765 22.00 -27.11 -13.89
N ASP A 766 21.13 -28.13 -14.04
CA ASP A 766 20.15 -28.22 -15.14
C ASP A 766 19.25 -26.97 -15.23
N TRP A 767 18.88 -26.41 -14.08
CA TRP A 767 18.05 -25.21 -14.02
C TRP A 767 18.84 -23.97 -14.48
N ILE A 768 20.09 -23.80 -14.02
CA ILE A 768 20.94 -22.68 -14.43
C ILE A 768 21.26 -22.76 -15.93
N GLU A 769 21.56 -23.95 -16.45
CA GLU A 769 21.79 -24.15 -17.89
C GLU A 769 20.52 -23.82 -18.71
N ALA A 770 19.32 -24.09 -18.17
CA ALA A 770 18.07 -23.64 -18.78
C ALA A 770 17.87 -22.12 -18.65
N TRP A 771 18.12 -21.52 -17.49
CA TRP A 771 17.89 -20.10 -17.23
C TRP A 771 18.82 -19.19 -18.04
N THR A 772 20.10 -19.58 -18.21
CA THR A 772 21.08 -18.87 -19.07
C THR A 772 20.67 -18.76 -20.55
N ARG A 773 19.64 -19.51 -20.98
CA ARG A 773 19.05 -19.44 -22.33
C ARG A 773 17.78 -18.58 -22.42
N SER A 774 17.29 -18.04 -21.30
CA SER A 774 16.09 -17.20 -21.24
C SER A 774 16.34 -15.76 -21.71
N GLU A 775 15.29 -15.07 -22.14
CA GLU A 775 15.38 -13.65 -22.52
C GLU A 775 15.59 -12.77 -21.27
N ASN A 776 14.97 -13.09 -20.13
CA ASN A 776 15.18 -12.35 -18.89
C ASN A 776 16.64 -12.44 -18.39
N TYR A 777 17.29 -13.61 -18.52
CA TYR A 777 18.73 -13.73 -18.24
C TYR A 777 19.57 -12.88 -19.19
N ARG A 778 19.25 -12.88 -20.50
CA ARG A 778 19.96 -12.05 -21.50
C ARG A 778 19.85 -10.55 -21.18
N ILE A 779 18.69 -10.09 -20.75
CA ILE A 779 18.45 -8.69 -20.34
C ILE A 779 19.22 -8.37 -19.05
N TRP A 780 19.14 -9.24 -18.05
CA TRP A 780 19.83 -9.08 -16.76
C TRP A 780 21.35 -9.08 -16.89
N GLU A 781 21.95 -10.09 -17.53
CA GLU A 781 23.40 -10.24 -17.67
C GLU A 781 24.02 -9.05 -18.41
N ARG A 782 23.33 -8.55 -19.44
CA ARG A 782 23.74 -7.38 -20.24
C ARG A 782 23.78 -6.06 -19.45
N ASN A 783 22.91 -5.90 -18.44
CA ASN A 783 22.66 -4.63 -17.76
C ASN A 783 23.13 -4.59 -16.28
N THR A 784 23.85 -5.61 -15.83
CA THR A 784 24.38 -5.73 -14.46
C THR A 784 25.90 -5.66 -14.40
N ASP A 785 26.49 -5.70 -13.20
CA ASP A 785 27.93 -5.91 -13.05
C ASP A 785 28.34 -7.38 -13.10
N SER A 786 29.60 -7.66 -13.40
CA SER A 786 30.18 -9.00 -13.30
C SER A 786 30.49 -9.40 -11.86
N HIS A 787 30.61 -8.45 -10.93
CA HIS A 787 31.03 -8.68 -9.54
C HIS A 787 29.91 -8.46 -8.51
N LEU A 788 28.65 -8.80 -8.84
CA LEU A 788 27.54 -8.71 -7.86
C LEU A 788 27.78 -9.54 -6.57
N PHE A 789 28.67 -10.54 -6.65
CA PHE A 789 29.11 -11.35 -5.53
C PHE A 789 29.99 -10.63 -4.50
N ASP A 790 30.50 -9.44 -4.81
CA ASP A 790 31.17 -8.57 -3.83
C ASP A 790 30.16 -7.78 -2.96
N ILE A 791 28.87 -7.81 -3.31
CA ILE A 791 27.78 -7.08 -2.63
C ILE A 791 26.86 -8.04 -1.86
N VAL A 792 26.45 -9.15 -2.49
CA VAL A 792 25.62 -10.20 -1.87
C VAL A 792 26.41 -11.52 -1.87
N GLU A 793 26.54 -12.18 -0.70
CA GLU A 793 27.29 -13.44 -0.59
C GLU A 793 26.76 -14.48 -1.62
N PRO A 794 27.59 -15.01 -2.54
CA PRO A 794 27.17 -15.94 -3.59
C PRO A 794 26.89 -17.32 -2.98
N LYS A 795 25.73 -17.50 -2.36
CA LYS A 795 25.47 -18.65 -1.49
C LYS A 795 23.98 -18.89 -1.27
N HIS A 796 23.53 -20.10 -1.57
CA HIS A 796 22.17 -20.55 -1.31
C HIS A 796 21.83 -20.46 0.20
N PRO A 797 20.62 -20.00 0.61
CA PRO A 797 20.27 -19.83 2.03
C PRO A 797 20.49 -21.09 2.91
N CYS A 798 20.23 -22.28 2.36
CA CYS A 798 20.52 -23.58 2.99
C CYS A 798 21.76 -24.31 2.43
N ALA A 799 22.78 -23.59 1.97
CA ALA A 799 24.00 -24.18 1.39
C ALA A 799 24.75 -25.16 2.32
N GLY A 800 25.70 -25.92 1.76
CA GLY A 800 26.78 -26.56 2.53
C GLY A 800 26.35 -27.56 3.61
N GLY A 801 25.16 -28.17 3.50
CA GLY A 801 24.66 -29.14 4.47
C GLY A 801 24.12 -28.56 5.79
N LEU A 802 23.93 -27.24 5.89
CA LEU A 802 23.31 -26.58 7.05
C LEU A 802 21.98 -27.24 7.44
N THR A 803 21.75 -27.42 8.75
CA THR A 803 20.49 -27.98 9.25
C THR A 803 19.39 -26.91 9.26
N ILE A 804 18.12 -27.35 9.31
CA ILE A 804 16.99 -26.42 9.45
C ILE A 804 17.11 -25.63 10.77
N ASP A 805 17.63 -26.25 11.83
CA ASP A 805 17.87 -25.63 13.13
C ASP A 805 18.91 -24.50 13.06
N ASP A 806 19.91 -24.60 12.17
CA ASP A 806 20.90 -23.53 11.94
C ASP A 806 20.30 -22.34 11.20
N VAL A 807 19.44 -22.60 10.21
CA VAL A 807 18.70 -21.58 9.46
C VAL A 807 17.68 -20.87 10.36
N GLN A 808 16.94 -21.63 11.18
CA GLN A 808 16.03 -21.09 12.19
C GLN A 808 16.76 -20.22 13.21
N ARG A 809 17.96 -20.61 13.65
CA ARG A 809 18.77 -19.81 14.58
C ARG A 809 19.18 -18.47 13.95
N ARG A 810 19.72 -18.48 12.72
CA ARG A 810 20.07 -17.24 11.98
C ARG A 810 18.86 -16.31 11.83
N ILE A 811 17.70 -16.85 11.46
CA ILE A 811 16.48 -16.06 11.27
C ILE A 811 15.94 -15.52 12.60
N ALA A 812 16.00 -16.30 13.69
CA ALA A 812 15.65 -15.82 15.03
C ALA A 812 16.60 -14.72 15.54
N GLU A 813 17.87 -14.77 15.14
CA GLU A 813 18.85 -13.72 15.40
C GLU A 813 18.52 -12.45 14.58
N GLN A 814 18.28 -12.56 13.26
CA GLN A 814 17.84 -11.44 12.41
C GLN A 814 16.53 -10.79 12.89
N VAL A 815 15.49 -11.57 13.20
CA VAL A 815 14.18 -11.06 13.66
C VAL A 815 14.30 -10.28 14.96
N LYS A 816 15.20 -10.72 15.86
CA LYS A 816 15.48 -10.04 17.12
C LYS A 816 16.35 -8.78 16.93
N GLU A 817 17.37 -8.84 16.09
CA GLU A 817 18.31 -7.74 15.84
C GLU A 817 17.65 -6.56 15.10
N PHE A 818 16.80 -6.84 14.10
CA PHE A 818 16.06 -5.82 13.36
C PHE A 818 14.69 -5.47 13.98
N HIS A 819 14.37 -6.00 15.17
CA HIS A 819 13.09 -5.80 15.87
C HIS A 819 11.85 -6.11 15.00
N LEU A 820 11.93 -7.13 14.12
CA LEU A 820 10.92 -7.37 13.09
C LEU A 820 9.56 -7.76 13.68
N ASP A 821 9.52 -8.56 14.75
CA ASP A 821 8.25 -8.90 15.42
C ASP A 821 7.56 -7.66 16.02
N GLU A 822 8.32 -6.72 16.59
CA GLU A 822 7.76 -5.50 17.18
C GLU A 822 7.29 -4.53 16.09
N ARG A 823 8.09 -4.32 15.04
CA ARG A 823 7.72 -3.50 13.86
C ARG A 823 6.49 -4.06 13.14
N PHE A 824 6.45 -5.38 12.93
CA PHE A 824 5.35 -6.07 12.25
C PHE A 824 4.06 -6.08 13.09
N ALA A 825 4.17 -6.26 14.42
CA ALA A 825 3.03 -6.15 15.33
C ALA A 825 2.44 -4.72 15.32
N VAL A 826 3.26 -3.68 15.46
CA VAL A 826 2.81 -2.27 15.43
C VAL A 826 2.16 -1.93 14.09
N GLY A 827 2.80 -2.27 12.96
CA GLY A 827 2.22 -2.05 11.64
C GLY A 827 0.89 -2.77 11.44
N LYS A 828 0.74 -4.00 11.96
CA LYS A 828 -0.47 -4.81 11.82
C LYS A 828 -1.56 -4.51 12.85
N GLU A 829 -1.26 -3.83 13.97
CA GLU A 829 -2.29 -3.23 14.83
C GLU A 829 -2.92 -1.98 14.20
N VAL A 830 -2.14 -1.16 13.49
CA VAL A 830 -2.66 -0.01 12.72
C VAL A 830 -3.49 -0.51 11.53
N LEU A 831 -2.92 -1.34 10.66
CA LEU A 831 -3.65 -1.89 9.49
C LEU A 831 -4.86 -2.72 9.92
N GLY A 832 -4.73 -3.49 11.01
CA GLY A 832 -5.82 -4.26 11.60
C GLY A 832 -6.96 -3.38 12.11
N ARG A 833 -6.65 -2.24 12.75
CA ARG A 833 -7.67 -1.27 13.18
C ARG A 833 -8.33 -0.58 11.99
N ASN A 834 -7.60 -0.15 10.96
CA ASN A 834 -8.22 0.53 9.82
C ASN A 834 -9.11 -0.43 9.00
N LEU A 835 -8.64 -1.64 8.70
CA LEU A 835 -9.43 -2.65 7.99
C LEU A 835 -10.64 -3.15 8.80
N GLN A 836 -10.48 -3.36 10.11
CA GLN A 836 -11.59 -3.74 10.98
C GLN A 836 -12.57 -2.58 11.18
N ALA A 837 -12.10 -1.33 11.30
CA ALA A 837 -12.98 -0.16 11.37
C ALA A 837 -13.75 0.06 10.07
N GLY A 838 -13.16 -0.17 8.89
CA GLY A 838 -13.91 -0.16 7.63
C GLY A 838 -15.02 -1.22 7.60
N ARG A 839 -14.69 -2.45 7.98
CA ARG A 839 -15.64 -3.58 8.05
C ARG A 839 -16.73 -3.40 9.12
N GLU A 840 -16.40 -2.79 10.26
CA GLU A 840 -17.35 -2.51 11.35
C GLU A 840 -18.20 -1.27 11.09
N LYS A 841 -17.67 -0.20 10.47
CA LYS A 841 -18.45 0.93 9.96
C LYS A 841 -19.48 0.46 8.93
N ALA A 842 -19.05 -0.25 7.89
CA ALA A 842 -19.95 -0.79 6.87
C ALA A 842 -21.04 -1.67 7.49
N SER A 843 -20.68 -2.65 8.32
CA SER A 843 -21.67 -3.56 8.92
C SER A 843 -22.57 -2.91 9.98
N THR A 844 -22.14 -1.87 10.68
CA THR A 844 -23.04 -1.12 11.59
C THR A 844 -23.99 -0.19 10.84
N VAL A 845 -23.56 0.45 9.74
CA VAL A 845 -24.45 1.19 8.82
C VAL A 845 -25.50 0.26 8.20
N PHE A 846 -25.10 -0.91 7.67
CA PHE A 846 -26.03 -1.89 7.11
C PHE A 846 -27.05 -2.43 8.13
N ASN A 847 -26.63 -2.76 9.36
CA ASN A 847 -27.56 -3.21 10.40
C ASN A 847 -28.55 -2.10 10.82
N LYS A 848 -28.10 -0.84 10.84
CA LYS A 848 -28.95 0.32 11.14
C LYS A 848 -29.98 0.57 10.03
N LEU A 849 -29.55 0.56 8.75
CA LEU A 849 -30.44 0.65 7.59
C LEU A 849 -31.51 -0.46 7.58
N TYR A 850 -31.15 -1.70 7.94
CA TYR A 850 -32.11 -2.79 8.04
C TYR A 850 -33.16 -2.54 9.13
N ALA A 851 -32.73 -2.10 10.33
CA ALA A 851 -33.61 -1.79 11.44
C ALA A 851 -34.53 -0.59 11.16
N ASP A 852 -34.01 0.50 10.58
CA ASP A 852 -34.79 1.68 10.24
C ASP A 852 -35.78 1.40 9.09
N MET A 853 -35.42 0.57 8.10
CA MET A 853 -36.35 0.12 7.05
C MET A 853 -37.50 -0.73 7.63
N GLU A 854 -37.23 -1.57 8.63
CA GLU A 854 -38.25 -2.40 9.29
C GLU A 854 -39.17 -1.55 10.20
N ALA A 855 -38.61 -0.57 10.93
CA ALA A 855 -39.37 0.38 11.72
C ALA A 855 -40.26 1.31 10.86
N LEU A 856 -39.77 1.78 9.70
CA LEU A 856 -40.54 2.58 8.75
C LEU A 856 -41.77 1.80 8.27
N LYS A 857 -41.58 0.52 7.95
CA LYS A 857 -42.59 -0.43 7.46
C LYS A 857 -43.69 -0.71 8.50
N GLU A 858 -43.34 -0.83 9.79
CA GLU A 858 -44.34 -0.86 10.86
C GLU A 858 -45.08 0.48 11.01
N SER A 859 -44.38 1.62 10.90
CA SER A 859 -44.99 2.94 11.07
C SER A 859 -46.04 3.27 10.00
N GLN A 860 -45.77 2.91 8.74
CA GLN A 860 -46.72 3.04 7.64
C GLN A 860 -47.91 2.10 7.83
N ARG A 861 -47.65 0.84 8.22
CA ARG A 861 -48.71 -0.14 8.46
C ARG A 861 -49.66 0.28 9.57
N ARG A 862 -49.17 0.82 10.69
CA ARG A 862 -50.02 1.34 11.78
C ARG A 862 -50.89 2.50 11.30
N LYS A 863 -50.33 3.48 10.61
CA LYS A 863 -51.09 4.59 10.01
C LYS A 863 -52.17 4.10 9.03
N HIS A 864 -51.88 3.05 8.25
CA HIS A 864 -52.82 2.50 7.27
C HIS A 864 -53.90 1.59 7.89
N GLU A 865 -53.64 0.96 9.05
CA GLU A 865 -54.64 0.25 9.87
C GLU A 865 -55.50 1.23 10.69
N GLU A 866 -54.93 2.34 11.17
CA GLU A 866 -55.63 3.42 11.87
C GLU A 866 -56.56 4.19 10.91
N ALA A 867 -56.06 4.61 9.74
CA ALA A 867 -56.88 5.24 8.69
C ALA A 867 -58.02 4.32 8.18
N ARG A 868 -57.79 3.01 8.08
CA ARG A 868 -58.87 2.04 7.79
C ARG A 868 -59.93 2.00 8.88
N ARG A 869 -59.53 2.05 10.16
CA ARG A 869 -60.47 2.05 11.30
C ARG A 869 -61.28 3.33 11.45
N GLU A 870 -60.87 4.41 10.82
CA GLU A 870 -61.63 5.66 10.73
C GLU A 870 -62.53 5.68 9.48
N ALA A 871 -62.02 5.23 8.32
CA ALA A 871 -62.83 5.05 7.12
C ALA A 871 -63.98 4.02 7.29
N GLU A 872 -63.74 2.93 8.04
CA GLU A 872 -64.76 1.93 8.40
C GLU A 872 -65.83 2.47 9.39
N LYS A 873 -65.65 3.67 9.97
CA LYS A 873 -66.66 4.34 10.82
C LYS A 873 -67.53 5.35 10.07
N ASP A 874 -66.92 6.21 9.25
CA ASP A 874 -67.62 7.35 8.62
C ASP A 874 -68.07 7.08 7.16
N GLY A 875 -67.88 5.86 6.66
CA GLY A 875 -68.76 5.27 5.64
C GLY A 875 -68.79 5.96 4.27
N THR A 876 -67.70 6.60 3.84
CA THR A 876 -67.59 7.32 2.56
C THR A 876 -66.35 6.90 1.73
N PRO A 877 -66.40 7.01 0.39
CA PRO A 877 -65.36 6.47 -0.50
C PRO A 877 -64.12 7.38 -0.59
N MET A 878 -62.94 6.78 -0.75
CA MET A 878 -61.66 7.51 -0.73
C MET A 878 -61.34 8.27 -2.04
N PRO A 879 -60.80 9.50 -1.96
CA PRO A 879 -60.21 10.22 -3.10
C PRO A 879 -58.73 9.89 -3.31
N SER A 880 -58.22 10.13 -4.52
CA SER A 880 -56.79 9.97 -4.87
C SER A 880 -55.96 11.20 -4.46
N PRO A 881 -54.69 11.04 -4.02
CA PRO A 881 -53.83 12.16 -3.65
C PRO A 881 -53.12 12.78 -4.87
N GLY A 882 -53.13 14.11 -4.94
CA GLY A 882 -52.17 14.92 -5.69
C GLY A 882 -51.47 15.88 -4.72
N PHE A 883 -50.16 16.08 -4.88
CA PHE A 883 -49.34 16.80 -3.89
C PHE A 883 -49.21 18.30 -4.19
N ALA A 884 -49.28 19.11 -3.13
CA ALA A 884 -48.78 20.48 -3.08
C ALA A 884 -48.24 20.72 -1.65
N PRO A 885 -47.06 21.33 -1.46
CA PRO A 885 -46.45 21.45 -0.15
C PRO A 885 -46.97 22.68 0.64
N ASP A 886 -47.30 22.48 1.92
CA ASP A 886 -47.39 23.55 2.92
C ASP A 886 -46.27 23.36 3.97
N LEU A 887 -45.63 24.46 4.35
CA LEU A 887 -44.28 24.49 4.90
C LEU A 887 -44.22 24.44 6.45
N ASN A 888 -45.35 24.18 7.10
CA ASN A 888 -45.52 24.43 8.54
C ASN A 888 -45.34 23.20 9.47
N GLY A 889 -45.30 21.98 8.93
CA GLY A 889 -45.18 20.75 9.73
C GLY A 889 -43.83 20.56 10.44
N ALA A 890 -42.74 21.12 9.89
CA ALA A 890 -41.37 20.84 10.31
C ALA A 890 -41.00 21.29 11.74
N LYS A 891 -41.83 22.11 12.41
CA LYS A 891 -41.50 22.71 13.73
C LYS A 891 -41.94 21.90 14.96
N GLN A 892 -42.72 20.83 14.81
CA GLN A 892 -43.16 20.00 15.96
C GLN A 892 -42.32 18.73 16.17
N THR A 893 -41.73 18.15 15.12
CA THR A 893 -40.83 16.97 15.25
C THR A 893 -39.57 17.29 16.05
N VAL A 894 -39.09 18.54 15.99
CA VAL A 894 -37.88 19.01 16.69
C VAL A 894 -38.05 19.03 18.22
N GLN A 895 -39.28 19.12 18.75
CA GLN A 895 -39.50 19.26 20.20
C GLN A 895 -39.65 17.93 20.97
N SER A 896 -39.91 16.79 20.29
CA SER A 896 -40.04 15.49 20.97
C SER A 896 -38.68 14.85 21.32
N VAL A 897 -37.63 15.16 20.55
CA VAL A 897 -36.26 14.66 20.77
C VAL A 897 -35.64 15.18 22.08
N SER A 898 -36.08 16.35 22.55
CA SER A 898 -35.61 17.02 23.78
C SER A 898 -35.96 16.28 25.09
N SER A 899 -36.46 15.04 25.05
CA SER A 899 -37.01 14.32 26.20
C SER A 899 -36.42 12.93 26.48
N LYS A 900 -35.37 12.49 25.75
CA LYS A 900 -34.73 11.17 25.95
C LYS A 900 -33.22 11.17 26.28
N ALA A 901 -32.58 12.33 26.39
CA ALA A 901 -31.17 12.45 26.81
C ALA A 901 -30.98 12.33 28.36
N GLY A 902 -31.61 11.34 29.00
CA GLY A 902 -31.73 11.28 30.46
C GLY A 902 -31.72 9.89 31.11
N ALA A 903 -31.27 8.84 30.40
CA ALA A 903 -31.41 7.45 30.85
C ALA A 903 -30.15 6.56 30.74
N TYR A 904 -28.98 7.11 30.38
CA TYR A 904 -27.73 6.34 30.22
C TYR A 904 -26.53 6.88 31.03
N ILE A 905 -26.79 7.40 32.23
CA ILE A 905 -25.81 7.47 33.32
C ILE A 905 -26.40 6.69 34.50
N GLY A 906 -26.19 5.36 34.51
CA GLY A 906 -26.90 4.49 35.45
C GLY A 906 -26.51 3.01 35.52
N SER A 907 -25.50 2.54 34.77
CA SER A 907 -25.00 1.16 34.90
C SER A 907 -23.53 1.08 34.47
N TRP A 908 -22.63 1.02 35.47
CA TRP A 908 -21.26 0.46 35.42
C TRP A 908 -20.54 0.58 36.79
N GLY A 909 -21.07 1.39 37.72
CA GLY A 909 -20.56 1.48 39.10
C GLY A 909 -20.77 0.23 39.97
N THR A 910 -21.51 -0.78 39.49
CA THR A 910 -22.05 -1.88 40.31
C THR A 910 -21.40 -3.26 40.05
N TRP A 911 -20.31 -3.33 39.27
CA TRP A 911 -19.60 -4.61 39.03
C TRP A 911 -18.12 -4.62 39.46
N MET A 912 -17.41 -3.48 39.43
CA MET A 912 -16.08 -3.35 40.05
C MET A 912 -16.10 -2.98 41.55
N GLY A 913 -17.28 -2.93 42.18
CA GLY A 913 -17.41 -2.63 43.61
C GLY A 913 -17.14 -3.80 44.57
N GLU A 914 -17.37 -5.05 44.16
CA GLU A 914 -17.65 -6.15 45.10
C GLU A 914 -16.68 -7.34 45.04
N LYS A 915 -15.36 -7.08 45.04
CA LYS A 915 -14.38 -8.10 45.49
C LYS A 915 -13.03 -7.61 46.01
N ARG A 916 -12.97 -6.50 46.77
CA ARG A 916 -11.73 -6.06 47.45
C ARG A 916 -11.84 -5.45 48.86
N LYS A 917 -12.56 -6.14 49.75
CA LYS A 917 -12.40 -6.17 51.22
C LYS A 917 -12.75 -7.61 51.63
N THR A 918 -11.96 -8.37 52.38
CA THR A 918 -11.13 -8.04 53.56
C THR A 918 -9.63 -8.29 53.37
N GLY A 919 -8.81 -7.97 54.37
CA GLY A 919 -7.37 -8.24 54.35
C GLY A 919 -6.74 -8.48 55.72
N TRP A 920 -5.78 -9.41 55.77
CA TRP A 920 -4.76 -9.63 56.80
C TRP A 920 -3.59 -10.38 56.11
N GLY A 921 -2.30 -10.20 56.44
CA GLY A 921 -1.74 -9.16 57.30
C GLY A 921 -0.44 -9.55 58.04
N ARG A 922 0.71 -9.63 57.34
CA ARG A 922 2.08 -9.87 57.89
C ARG A 922 2.31 -11.26 58.56
N ALA A 923 3.53 -11.79 58.77
CA ALA A 923 4.87 -11.59 58.16
C ALA A 923 5.85 -12.70 58.66
N ALA A 924 7.12 -12.63 58.21
CA ALA A 924 8.35 -13.26 58.76
C ALA A 924 8.75 -14.70 58.33
N ALA A 925 10.07 -14.89 58.24
CA ALA A 925 10.83 -16.15 58.10
C ALA A 925 11.48 -16.50 59.49
N PRO A 926 12.37 -17.52 59.72
CA PRO A 926 13.29 -18.20 58.76
C PRO A 926 13.65 -19.72 58.98
N HIS A 927 14.33 -20.32 57.97
CA HIS A 927 15.23 -21.52 58.04
C HIS A 927 14.62 -22.88 58.54
N LYS A 928 15.24 -24.09 58.37
CA LYS A 928 16.64 -24.50 58.06
C LYS A 928 16.75 -25.95 57.50
N GLY A 929 17.66 -26.20 56.53
CA GLY A 929 18.23 -27.54 56.19
C GLY A 929 17.40 -28.46 55.28
N LYS A 930 17.97 -29.42 54.52
CA LYS A 930 19.38 -29.87 54.36
C LYS A 930 19.55 -30.72 53.08
N GLU A 931 20.66 -30.53 52.32
CA GLU A 931 21.47 -31.54 51.56
C GLU A 931 20.80 -32.47 50.49
N ASN A 932 21.43 -32.95 49.40
CA ASN A 932 22.76 -32.74 48.78
C ASN A 932 22.80 -33.22 47.30
N THR A 933 23.77 -32.74 46.51
CA THR A 933 24.29 -33.33 45.22
C THR A 933 25.51 -34.26 45.50
N PRO A 934 26.18 -34.98 44.54
CA PRO A 934 26.21 -34.89 43.06
C PRO A 934 26.15 -36.25 42.29
N SER A 935 26.61 -36.27 41.02
CA SER A 935 26.75 -37.44 40.10
C SER A 935 28.23 -37.93 39.99
N PRO A 936 28.62 -38.73 38.96
CA PRO A 936 28.34 -40.14 38.62
C PRO A 936 29.58 -41.07 38.84
N PRO A 937 29.60 -42.38 38.44
CA PRO A 937 30.23 -42.75 37.13
C PRO A 937 29.74 -44.08 36.47
N ARG A 938 30.39 -44.49 35.36
CA ARG A 938 30.16 -45.72 34.53
C ARG A 938 30.90 -46.98 35.03
N SER A 939 30.50 -48.19 34.59
CA SER A 939 31.28 -49.05 33.62
C SER A 939 31.00 -50.58 33.67
N MET A 940 31.36 -51.27 32.56
CA MET A 940 31.43 -52.75 32.31
C MET A 940 30.07 -53.49 32.12
N ARG A 941 29.97 -54.58 31.33
CA ARG A 941 30.98 -55.61 30.94
C ARG A 941 30.73 -56.25 29.55
N ASN A 942 31.81 -56.79 28.94
CA ASN A 942 31.93 -57.56 27.67
C ASN A 942 30.92 -58.73 27.49
N GLY A 943 30.66 -59.29 26.30
CA GLY A 943 31.18 -59.06 24.92
C GLY A 943 31.31 -60.36 24.08
N LYS A 944 31.70 -60.29 22.79
CA LYS A 944 31.83 -61.38 21.76
C LYS A 944 30.50 -61.97 21.22
N SER A 945 30.37 -62.55 20.01
CA SER A 945 31.29 -62.74 18.84
C SER A 945 30.51 -62.92 17.50
N THR A 946 31.23 -63.14 16.39
CA THR A 946 30.77 -63.44 15.00
C THR A 946 29.95 -64.76 14.90
N ASP A 947 29.14 -65.04 13.85
CA ASP A 947 29.59 -65.35 12.48
C ASP A 947 28.47 -65.51 11.39
N THR A 948 28.84 -65.16 10.15
CA THR A 948 28.63 -65.77 8.81
C THR A 948 27.40 -66.68 8.46
N ALA A 949 26.87 -66.57 7.23
CA ALA A 949 25.59 -67.13 6.76
C ALA A 949 25.64 -68.32 5.76
N ARG A 950 24.52 -69.07 5.57
CA ARG A 950 24.24 -69.87 4.35
C ARG A 950 22.79 -70.40 4.13
N SER A 951 22.22 -70.07 2.95
CA SER A 951 21.43 -70.89 1.98
C SER A 951 20.18 -71.76 2.31
N THR A 952 19.28 -71.83 1.29
CA THR A 952 18.28 -72.89 0.93
C THR A 952 17.05 -73.12 1.85
N SER A 953 15.84 -73.51 1.37
CA SER A 953 15.27 -73.71 0.00
C SER A 953 13.74 -73.96 0.03
N MET A 954 13.04 -73.73 -1.09
CA MET A 954 11.73 -74.32 -1.53
C MET A 954 10.45 -74.06 -0.69
N ASP A 955 9.32 -73.78 -1.36
CA ASP A 955 8.27 -74.80 -1.62
C ASP A 955 7.28 -74.38 -2.74
N ASP A 956 6.31 -75.24 -3.10
CA ASP A 956 5.60 -75.24 -4.41
C ASP A 956 4.06 -74.93 -4.37
N ARG A 957 3.40 -75.13 -5.53
CA ARG A 957 2.05 -74.73 -5.99
C ARG A 957 0.89 -75.63 -5.49
N PRO A 958 -0.40 -75.25 -5.70
CA PRO A 958 -1.09 -75.63 -6.96
C PRO A 958 -2.10 -74.58 -7.53
N LYS A 959 -2.81 -74.94 -8.60
CA LYS A 959 -3.83 -74.14 -9.35
C LYS A 959 -5.23 -74.81 -9.26
N THR A 960 -6.34 -74.10 -9.56
CA THR A 960 -7.30 -74.39 -10.67
C THR A 960 -8.62 -73.58 -10.62
N GLY A 961 -9.09 -73.10 -11.79
CA GLY A 961 -10.51 -72.78 -12.10
C GLY A 961 -11.06 -71.44 -11.55
N GLN A 962 -11.97 -70.72 -12.20
CA GLN A 962 -12.67 -70.91 -13.49
C GLN A 962 -12.69 -69.59 -14.31
N SER A 963 -13.20 -69.62 -15.54
CA SER A 963 -13.28 -68.50 -16.50
C SER A 963 -14.69 -68.30 -17.04
N TYR A 964 -14.99 -67.10 -17.55
CA TYR A 964 -16.01 -66.88 -18.58
C TYR A 964 -15.55 -65.74 -19.51
N GLU A 965 -15.72 -65.94 -20.82
CA GLU A 965 -15.45 -64.97 -21.90
C GLU A 965 -16.57 -65.09 -22.95
N GLU A 966 -16.96 -63.96 -23.53
CA GLU A 966 -17.42 -63.81 -24.92
C GLU A 966 -16.78 -62.48 -25.40
N SER A 967 -16.03 -62.34 -26.51
CA SER A 967 -16.25 -62.73 -27.91
C SER A 967 -17.31 -61.84 -28.61
N ILE A 968 -17.16 -61.36 -29.86
CA ILE A 968 -16.09 -61.57 -30.86
C ILE A 968 -16.12 -60.44 -31.92
N PHE A 969 -14.98 -60.00 -32.47
CA PHE A 969 -14.70 -59.84 -33.92
C PHE A 969 -13.34 -59.18 -34.20
N ASP A 970 -12.56 -59.79 -35.09
CA ASP A 970 -11.32 -59.24 -35.67
C ASP A 970 -11.58 -58.46 -36.98
N ALA A 971 -10.67 -57.55 -37.35
CA ALA A 971 -10.10 -57.46 -38.71
C ALA A 971 -8.99 -56.39 -38.84
N GLU A 972 -7.81 -56.83 -39.29
CA GLU A 972 -6.84 -56.15 -40.20
C GLU A 972 -6.36 -54.69 -39.93
N GLY A 973 -5.05 -54.36 -40.07
CA GLY A 973 -3.93 -55.24 -40.38
C GLY A 973 -2.54 -54.59 -40.46
N ASN A 974 -1.57 -55.34 -39.94
CA ASN A 974 -0.21 -55.60 -40.45
C ASN A 974 0.85 -54.48 -40.68
N GLU A 975 1.92 -54.55 -39.87
CA GLU A 975 3.37 -54.44 -40.17
C GLU A 975 3.96 -53.28 -41.03
N GLY A 976 5.11 -52.73 -40.57
CA GLY A 976 5.87 -51.72 -41.34
C GLY A 976 7.22 -51.28 -40.74
N ASN A 977 8.05 -52.22 -40.27
CA ASN A 977 9.35 -51.90 -39.63
C ASN A 977 10.37 -51.34 -40.64
N GLY A 978 11.02 -50.18 -40.38
CA GLY A 978 11.96 -49.56 -41.31
C GLY A 978 12.81 -48.41 -40.74
N SER A 979 14.13 -48.51 -40.85
CA SER A 979 15.10 -47.61 -40.21
C SER A 979 15.80 -46.64 -41.17
N VAL A 980 16.01 -45.40 -40.68
CA VAL A 980 17.16 -44.50 -40.95
C VAL A 980 17.55 -44.17 -42.40
N LYS A 981 17.50 -42.87 -42.75
CA LYS A 981 18.63 -42.18 -43.42
C LYS A 981 18.55 -40.64 -43.38
N GLU A 982 19.71 -40.00 -43.31
CA GLU A 982 19.88 -38.54 -43.48
C GLU A 982 19.68 -38.10 -44.93
N VAL A 983 19.20 -36.87 -45.14
CA VAL A 983 19.66 -35.97 -46.22
C VAL A 983 19.82 -34.56 -45.63
N LYS A 984 20.79 -33.78 -46.14
CA LYS A 984 21.19 -32.47 -45.58
C LYS A 984 20.73 -31.31 -46.47
N ARG A 985 20.16 -30.28 -45.82
CA ARG A 985 20.48 -28.82 -45.89
C ARG A 985 20.46 -28.09 -47.26
N ALA A 986 20.33 -26.75 -47.16
CA ALA A 986 20.66 -25.70 -48.14
C ALA A 986 19.53 -25.21 -49.09
N ASP A 987 19.42 -23.90 -49.46
CA ASP A 987 19.99 -22.66 -48.84
C ASP A 987 19.38 -21.34 -49.40
N ILE A 988 19.14 -20.36 -48.50
CA ILE A 988 19.31 -18.87 -48.61
C ILE A 988 18.47 -18.01 -49.63
N VAL A 989 18.36 -16.70 -49.34
CA VAL A 989 17.96 -15.51 -50.15
C VAL A 989 16.44 -15.20 -50.21
N HIS A 990 15.82 -14.27 -49.44
CA HIS A 990 15.97 -12.79 -49.24
C HIS A 990 15.62 -11.87 -50.44
N SER A 991 14.57 -11.03 -50.32
CA SER A 991 14.62 -9.57 -50.62
C SER A 991 13.31 -8.79 -50.32
N HIS A 992 13.46 -7.46 -50.22
CA HIS A 992 12.60 -6.34 -49.78
C HIS A 992 11.16 -6.20 -50.40
N ARG A 993 10.11 -5.65 -49.72
CA ARG A 993 9.82 -4.28 -49.15
C ARG A 993 9.36 -3.25 -50.24
N PRO A 994 8.55 -2.20 -49.97
CA PRO A 994 7.15 -2.18 -49.45
C PRO A 994 6.16 -1.14 -50.09
N HIS A 995 4.83 -1.28 -49.85
CA HIS A 995 3.77 -0.22 -49.84
C HIS A 995 3.44 0.58 -51.15
N PRO A 996 2.42 1.49 -51.19
CA PRO A 996 1.05 1.49 -50.58
C PRO A 996 -0.10 1.98 -51.54
N SER A 997 -1.39 1.83 -51.18
CA SER A 997 -2.46 2.88 -51.37
C SER A 997 -3.92 2.49 -51.00
N LYS A 998 -4.58 3.37 -50.22
CA LYS A 998 -6.01 3.85 -50.22
C LYS A 998 -7.14 3.09 -50.94
N PHE A 999 -8.37 3.17 -50.38
CA PHE A 999 -9.53 3.88 -50.98
C PHE A 999 -10.61 4.24 -49.93
N HIS A 1000 -11.60 5.09 -50.29
CA HIS A 1000 -12.72 5.57 -49.46
C HIS A 1000 -13.99 5.80 -50.32
N GLU A 1001 -15.16 5.82 -49.66
CA GLU A 1001 -16.44 6.47 -50.03
C GLU A 1001 -17.39 6.01 -51.17
N GLU A 1002 -18.67 5.98 -50.77
CA GLU A 1002 -19.95 6.37 -51.43
C GLU A 1002 -20.56 5.66 -52.67
N MET A 1003 -21.84 5.29 -52.51
CA MET A 1003 -22.91 5.72 -53.44
C MET A 1003 -24.32 5.70 -52.80
N ASN A 1004 -25.05 6.82 -52.93
CA ASN A 1004 -26.51 7.01 -52.73
C ASN A 1004 -27.36 6.26 -53.78
N ASP A 1005 -28.71 6.15 -53.83
CA ASP A 1005 -29.91 6.70 -53.11
C ASP A 1005 -31.13 5.72 -53.39
N PHE A 1006 -32.44 5.91 -53.15
CA PHE A 1006 -33.32 7.04 -52.74
C PHE A 1006 -34.66 6.54 -52.08
N ILE A 1007 -35.06 7.18 -50.98
CA ILE A 1007 -36.39 7.68 -50.52
C ILE A 1007 -37.76 6.93 -50.79
N ASP A 1008 -38.60 7.00 -49.73
CA ASP A 1008 -40.09 7.07 -49.63
C ASP A 1008 -41.00 5.89 -49.19
N ALA A 1009 -42.17 6.25 -48.63
CA ALA A 1009 -43.17 5.39 -47.97
C ALA A 1009 -44.62 5.77 -48.41
N PRO A 1010 -45.69 5.63 -47.58
CA PRO A 1010 -46.26 4.46 -46.88
C PRO A 1010 -47.70 4.10 -47.36
N LYS A 1011 -48.34 3.03 -46.82
CA LYS A 1011 -49.74 3.00 -46.26
C LYS A 1011 -50.54 1.67 -46.32
N ASP A 1012 -51.24 1.41 -45.20
CA ASP A 1012 -52.64 0.96 -45.02
C ASP A 1012 -53.23 -0.45 -45.36
N ILE A 1013 -54.05 -0.91 -44.39
CA ILE A 1013 -55.41 -1.49 -44.50
C ILE A 1013 -55.69 -3.04 -44.52
N THR A 1014 -56.24 -3.50 -43.38
CA THR A 1014 -57.25 -4.58 -43.10
C THR A 1014 -56.94 -6.10 -43.08
N LYS A 1015 -57.07 -6.65 -41.84
CA LYS A 1015 -57.97 -7.74 -41.35
C LYS A 1015 -58.22 -9.03 -42.19
N VAL A 1016 -58.14 -10.18 -41.49
CA VAL A 1016 -59.27 -11.11 -41.14
C VAL A 1016 -58.79 -12.19 -40.12
N ILE A 1017 -59.71 -12.82 -39.36
CA ILE A 1017 -59.43 -13.89 -38.35
C ILE A 1017 -60.46 -15.03 -38.53
N PRO A 1018 -60.02 -16.32 -38.53
CA PRO A 1018 -60.51 -17.33 -37.56
C PRO A 1018 -59.35 -18.19 -37.00
N ARG A 1019 -59.23 -18.55 -35.71
CA ARG A 1019 -60.09 -19.38 -34.82
C ARG A 1019 -60.35 -20.82 -35.30
N ASP A 1020 -59.61 -21.79 -34.75
CA ASP A 1020 -60.09 -22.72 -33.69
C ASP A 1020 -59.02 -23.77 -33.28
N ALA A 1021 -59.24 -24.54 -32.20
CA ALA A 1021 -58.38 -25.60 -31.64
C ALA A 1021 -59.24 -26.81 -31.21
N PRO A 1022 -58.72 -28.06 -30.95
CA PRO A 1022 -58.20 -28.39 -29.60
C PRO A 1022 -57.27 -29.65 -29.39
N LYS A 1023 -56.66 -29.78 -28.19
CA LYS A 1023 -56.40 -31.01 -27.35
C LYS A 1023 -55.47 -32.15 -27.90
N SER A 1024 -54.38 -32.50 -27.20
CA SER A 1024 -54.23 -33.47 -26.05
C SER A 1024 -54.15 -34.96 -26.48
N THR A 1025 -53.23 -35.83 -25.99
CA THR A 1025 -53.12 -36.36 -24.60
C THR A 1025 -51.76 -37.07 -24.32
N THR A 1026 -51.52 -37.48 -23.05
CA THR A 1026 -50.25 -37.85 -22.34
C THR A 1026 -49.71 -39.29 -22.48
N VAL A 1027 -48.45 -39.50 -22.01
CA VAL A 1027 -47.79 -40.70 -21.35
C VAL A 1027 -46.25 -40.59 -21.52
N VAL A 1028 -45.28 -40.90 -20.62
CA VAL A 1028 -45.13 -41.21 -19.15
C VAL A 1028 -43.64 -40.97 -18.71
N VAL A 1029 -43.31 -40.99 -17.40
CA VAL A 1029 -41.96 -40.75 -16.80
C VAL A 1029 -41.11 -42.05 -16.64
N PRO A 1030 -39.81 -41.98 -16.25
CA PRO A 1030 -39.45 -42.19 -14.82
C PRO A 1030 -38.33 -41.26 -14.26
N ASP A 1031 -38.18 -41.26 -12.94
CA ASP A 1031 -37.48 -40.24 -12.14
C ASP A 1031 -35.96 -40.44 -11.92
N VAL A 1032 -35.29 -39.36 -11.46
CA VAL A 1032 -33.96 -39.38 -10.79
C VAL A 1032 -34.05 -38.59 -9.48
N VAL A 1033 -33.32 -39.04 -8.45
CA VAL A 1033 -33.45 -38.57 -7.07
C VAL A 1033 -32.80 -37.20 -6.82
N VAL A 1034 -33.51 -36.34 -6.08
CA VAL A 1034 -32.99 -35.08 -5.50
C VAL A 1034 -32.85 -35.25 -3.98
N VAL A 1035 -31.76 -34.76 -3.40
CA VAL A 1035 -31.54 -34.69 -1.94
C VAL A 1035 -32.05 -33.35 -1.41
N GLU A 1036 -32.82 -33.36 -0.31
CA GLU A 1036 -33.40 -32.15 0.27
C GLU A 1036 -32.41 -31.38 1.18
N GLU A 1037 -31.97 -30.19 0.76
CA GLU A 1037 -31.53 -29.15 1.71
C GLU A 1037 -31.85 -27.70 1.27
N SER A 1038 -32.81 -27.52 0.36
CA SER A 1038 -33.18 -26.23 -0.26
C SER A 1038 -34.65 -25.85 -0.07
N LYS A 1039 -35.17 -25.90 1.16
CA LYS A 1039 -36.53 -25.42 1.52
C LYS A 1039 -36.57 -24.54 2.77
N LYS A 1040 -36.08 -23.32 2.61
CA LYS A 1040 -36.46 -22.12 3.39
C LYS A 1040 -36.23 -20.90 2.49
N TRP A 1041 -36.94 -19.79 2.79
CA TRP A 1041 -36.92 -18.52 2.03
C TRP A 1041 -37.74 -18.46 0.73
N GLU A 1042 -38.87 -19.15 0.67
CA GLU A 1042 -40.05 -18.63 -0.06
C GLU A 1042 -41.07 -18.09 0.95
N GLU A 1043 -41.10 -16.77 1.16
CA GLU A 1043 -42.29 -15.96 1.52
C GLU A 1043 -41.88 -14.51 1.88
N THR A 1044 -41.98 -13.58 0.93
CA THR A 1044 -42.54 -12.20 1.06
C THR A 1044 -42.17 -11.35 -0.15
N ILE A 1045 -43.17 -10.83 -0.87
CA ILE A 1045 -42.98 -9.83 -1.94
C ILE A 1045 -43.51 -8.48 -1.43
N PRO A 1046 -42.65 -7.47 -1.18
CA PRO A 1046 -43.09 -6.10 -0.89
C PRO A 1046 -43.48 -5.37 -2.18
N ASN A 1047 -44.54 -4.56 -2.12
CA ASN A 1047 -44.91 -3.67 -3.23
C ASN A 1047 -43.89 -2.53 -3.43
N LYS A 1048 -43.91 -1.90 -4.62
CA LYS A 1048 -42.98 -0.81 -5.00
C LYS A 1048 -42.96 0.32 -3.97
N ALA A 1049 -41.77 0.64 -3.47
CA ALA A 1049 -41.45 1.94 -2.88
C ALA A 1049 -41.12 2.96 -3.99
N ASP A 1050 -41.12 4.24 -3.67
CA ASP A 1050 -40.79 5.32 -4.61
C ASP A 1050 -39.30 5.26 -5.02
N PRO A 1051 -38.94 5.29 -6.32
CA PRO A 1051 -37.54 5.20 -6.75
C PRO A 1051 -36.63 6.26 -6.13
N ALA A 1052 -37.15 7.47 -5.87
CA ALA A 1052 -36.36 8.61 -5.37
C ALA A 1052 -35.77 8.39 -3.96
N GLU A 1053 -36.53 7.79 -3.04
CA GLU A 1053 -36.01 7.49 -1.69
C GLU A 1053 -34.94 6.38 -1.73
N ARG A 1054 -35.05 5.45 -2.69
CA ARG A 1054 -34.05 4.39 -2.90
C ARG A 1054 -32.78 4.90 -3.54
N THR A 1055 -32.87 5.73 -4.58
CA THR A 1055 -31.67 6.34 -5.17
C THR A 1055 -30.97 7.23 -4.15
N SER A 1056 -31.69 7.99 -3.31
CA SER A 1056 -31.08 8.78 -2.24
C SER A 1056 -30.31 7.93 -1.22
N ALA A 1057 -30.90 6.86 -0.67
CA ALA A 1057 -30.25 6.03 0.35
C ALA A 1057 -29.12 5.15 -0.21
N VAL A 1058 -29.17 4.79 -1.50
CA VAL A 1058 -28.06 4.09 -2.17
C VAL A 1058 -26.97 5.07 -2.59
N ALA A 1059 -27.31 6.30 -2.99
CA ALA A 1059 -26.33 7.36 -3.24
C ALA A 1059 -25.56 7.71 -1.96
N GLU A 1060 -26.23 7.86 -0.81
CA GLU A 1060 -25.61 8.08 0.51
C GLU A 1060 -24.64 6.94 0.88
N ALA A 1061 -25.03 5.68 0.66
CA ALA A 1061 -24.16 4.52 0.89
C ALA A 1061 -22.99 4.40 -0.12
N VAL A 1062 -23.14 4.95 -1.33
CA VAL A 1062 -22.07 5.06 -2.33
C VAL A 1062 -21.14 6.22 -1.99
N GLU A 1063 -21.67 7.33 -1.48
CA GLU A 1063 -20.91 8.49 -0.99
C GLU A 1063 -20.00 8.06 0.16
N ASP A 1064 -20.54 7.36 1.17
CA ASP A 1064 -19.77 6.70 2.25
C ASP A 1064 -18.66 5.76 1.71
N ALA A 1065 -18.95 4.96 0.67
CA ALA A 1065 -17.99 4.01 0.10
C ALA A 1065 -16.88 4.68 -0.74
N THR A 1066 -17.22 5.74 -1.48
CA THR A 1066 -16.27 6.52 -2.28
C THR A 1066 -15.46 7.52 -1.46
N ALA A 1067 -15.97 7.98 -0.31
CA ALA A 1067 -15.27 8.89 0.60
C ALA A 1067 -14.05 8.24 1.28
N THR A 1068 -14.04 6.90 1.43
CA THR A 1068 -12.82 6.18 1.81
C THR A 1068 -11.75 6.30 0.70
N PRO A 1069 -10.50 6.69 0.98
CA PRO A 1069 -9.38 6.62 0.02
C PRO A 1069 -8.79 5.21 -0.17
N ILE A 1070 -8.11 4.92 -1.29
CA ILE A 1070 -7.28 3.71 -1.53
C ILE A 1070 -5.85 3.90 -0.93
N SER A 1071 -5.75 4.62 0.18
CA SER A 1071 -4.55 4.71 1.02
C SER A 1071 -4.97 4.92 2.48
N PRO A 1072 -4.33 4.25 3.45
CA PRO A 1072 -4.84 4.10 4.82
C PRO A 1072 -4.62 5.27 5.78
#